data_AF-A0A4V2Z9R8-F1
#
_entry.id   AF-A0A4V2Z9R8-F1
#
_cell.length_a   1.000
_cell.length_b   1.000
_cell.length_c   1.000
_cell.angle_alpha   90.00
_cell.angle_beta   90.00
_cell.angle_gamma   90.00
#
_symmetry.space_group_name_H-M   'P 1'
#
loop_
_entity.id
_entity.type
_entity.pdbx_description
1 polymer ?
#
loop_
_entity_poly.entity_id
_entity_poly.type
_entity_poly.pdbx_seq_one_letter_code
_entity_poly.pdbx_strand_id
1 'polypeptide(L)'
;MSNSIFQQLDFNDFAKDCKEIDIEFFDEKKHGIIKAYENAGEPVLFIKEIDVFDSDSLKQIAEIQHLCWNFQKVLFFYVYTKTEIRIYNCSKKPFVLEENTTKLKLKNQLQEIELYSCKETDDKSKLQTLNTVFSRLAIDTGFIWSSEEAISIRKKINLQNRVDKYLIQSLVKVADSLEKIGLTNKLIIHKLVMRSLFLLYLEDRKATSADLYQSFLPKAISYFDILEDVEATYNLFEKLADDFNGSLFNFEENEKDSITKEQLALIKKCFVNGYSDDSQTDLFSDWRLFDFSIIRIELLSEIYENFLTKLDKRETGTFYTPPTLVELVLKETLPENDTNYNVKTLDPGCGSGIFLVQSFKKLIKRYEKQTKRPLTDFKILEEILKKNIFGIEIDPKSIKVAAFSLYLALLENLNPKTGWWNKTIQFPYLINDPEDTTLKKQGNNLFKRDTISDLSEIEILKNFDLIVGNPPFGTKNLLPTITNYCKKENFAQEMVLPFLHKAAAFAPNGKIALIFNTKVLTNTAGTYQNFREWLFKGNYVEKIYNFSILRKAPKFSGGQLFGSAVGPISIVFYQKEKPENSKDTITYYAPKTYIKNDVLEGIVIDASDEKHLPRIECEKKDTKIWKIAMWGSCFDFELIEKLNSNFISLKNFVKENNEVWDYSTGIMADSLKLEFIPEKVIHTQSISRYYTSEKALINNERLFRKIDSKFIKAPFLIIKEGQKNKQYCSSIIDVEEYFLNSAFGFANSGDFRKSKVLCAYINSVFTYYFLSIYSSSWGIERERIKLNELVLLPAIINDLSENILVKIASIIDEIISIKKSDEVSQDISHLEKEIDQIIFNDILKLTKDEQIVIQDTLNYSLDLFEKQEKSKAVLPVNEIEIYTNRLSKELNDWLDDVDLKASATIFDINRNCPLYLIKMSFGNEQKPIFESKENIYSELKRLDQNLWKEEASSLYFRKKMNYFDGNDVYVIKPNQRRFWSQTTAMEDSKSLLVEILNMKE
;
A
#
# COMPACT_ATOMS: atom_id res chain seq x y z
N MET A 1 -16.55 13.49 43.04
CA MET A 1 -15.87 14.23 41.97
C MET A 1 -16.60 13.85 40.69
N SER A 2 -17.24 14.81 40.02
CA SER A 2 -18.11 14.54 38.87
C SER A 2 -17.24 14.17 37.65
N ASN A 3 -17.12 12.88 37.36
CA ASN A 3 -16.41 12.47 36.16
C ASN A 3 -17.26 12.83 34.94
N SER A 4 -16.83 13.80 34.13
CA SER A 4 -17.56 14.17 32.91
C SER A 4 -17.66 12.97 31.96
N ILE A 5 -18.70 12.91 31.13
CA ILE A 5 -18.86 11.83 30.14
C ILE A 5 -17.62 11.69 29.23
N PHE A 6 -16.93 12.80 28.96
CA PHE A 6 -15.70 12.86 28.17
C PHE A 6 -14.47 12.31 28.90
N GLN A 7 -14.37 12.46 30.24
CA GLN A 7 -13.22 11.96 31.01
C GLN A 7 -13.04 10.44 30.91
N GLN A 8 -14.12 9.69 30.62
CA GLN A 8 -14.06 8.25 30.44
C GLN A 8 -13.33 7.82 29.14
N LEU A 9 -13.15 8.76 28.20
CA LEU A 9 -12.52 8.51 26.90
C LEU A 9 -11.00 8.66 26.91
N ASP A 10 -10.40 9.11 28.02
CA ASP A 10 -8.95 9.16 28.24
C ASP A 10 -8.18 10.08 27.27
N PHE A 11 -8.78 11.20 26.86
CA PHE A 11 -8.11 12.21 25.99
C PHE A 11 -7.52 13.40 26.75
N ASN A 12 -7.93 13.67 27.99
CA ASN A 12 -7.62 14.94 28.67
C ASN A 12 -6.12 15.22 28.85
N ASP A 13 -5.35 14.18 29.14
CA ASP A 13 -3.91 14.30 29.39
C ASP A 13 -3.07 14.23 28.11
N PHE A 14 -3.71 13.98 26.96
CA PHE A 14 -3.03 13.71 25.69
C PHE A 14 -3.40 14.71 24.58
N ALA A 15 -4.56 15.36 24.67
CA ALA A 15 -4.96 16.38 23.71
C ALA A 15 -4.32 17.72 24.06
N LYS A 16 -3.61 18.31 23.11
CA LYS A 16 -2.92 19.61 23.23
C LYS A 16 -3.76 20.71 22.60
N ASP A 17 -3.54 21.96 23.00
CA ASP A 17 -4.15 23.08 22.28
C ASP A 17 -3.61 23.10 20.84
N CYS A 18 -4.47 23.34 19.84
CA CYS A 18 -4.05 23.43 18.44
C CYS A 18 -2.90 24.45 18.23
N LYS A 19 -2.83 25.49 19.07
CA LYS A 19 -1.73 26.46 19.06
C LYS A 19 -0.38 25.90 19.48
N GLU A 20 -0.35 24.90 20.35
CA GLU A 20 0.90 24.29 20.84
C GLU A 20 1.56 23.37 19.80
N ILE A 21 0.85 23.06 18.72
CA ILE A 21 1.25 22.11 17.69
C ILE A 21 1.15 22.70 16.27
N ASP A 22 1.29 24.02 16.16
CA ASP A 22 1.36 24.76 14.90
C ASP A 22 0.11 24.63 13.98
N ILE A 23 -1.06 24.33 14.55
CA ILE A 23 -2.34 24.36 13.83
C ILE A 23 -2.99 25.75 13.99
N GLU A 24 -2.65 26.66 13.07
CA GLU A 24 -3.00 28.08 13.19
C GLU A 24 -4.32 28.48 12.48
N PHE A 25 -5.00 27.59 11.76
CA PHE A 25 -6.19 27.94 10.99
C PHE A 25 -7.48 28.08 11.82
N PHE A 26 -7.45 27.74 13.12
CA PHE A 26 -8.55 28.00 14.03
C PHE A 26 -8.41 29.38 14.68
N ASP A 27 -9.32 30.31 14.38
CA ASP A 27 -9.39 31.60 15.07
C ASP A 27 -9.92 31.40 16.51
N GLU A 28 -9.06 31.56 17.52
CA GLU A 28 -9.44 31.41 18.94
C GLU A 28 -10.50 32.42 19.40
N LYS A 29 -10.52 33.65 18.85
CA LYS A 29 -11.55 34.64 19.22
C LYS A 29 -12.91 34.24 18.72
N LYS A 30 -12.96 33.62 17.53
CA LYS A 30 -14.20 33.17 16.89
C LYS A 30 -14.65 31.80 17.38
N HIS A 31 -13.72 30.86 17.48
CA HIS A 31 -14.01 29.45 17.73
C HIS A 31 -13.68 28.99 19.15
N GLY A 32 -13.05 29.82 19.99
CA GLY A 32 -12.54 29.43 21.30
C GLY A 32 -11.37 28.45 21.21
N ILE A 33 -11.02 27.84 22.34
CA ILE A 33 -9.95 26.84 22.41
C ILE A 33 -10.41 25.54 21.75
N ILE A 34 -9.62 25.05 20.81
CA ILE A 34 -9.79 23.75 20.17
C ILE A 34 -8.54 22.95 20.48
N LYS A 35 -8.73 21.74 21.00
CA LYS A 35 -7.64 20.81 21.26
C LYS A 35 -7.53 19.81 20.12
N ALA A 36 -6.33 19.38 19.81
CA ALA A 36 -6.05 18.28 18.91
C ALA A 36 -5.52 17.09 19.72
N TYR A 37 -6.06 15.92 19.43
CA TYR A 37 -5.39 14.68 19.80
C TYR A 37 -4.45 14.30 18.66
N GLU A 38 -3.16 14.30 18.95
CA GLU A 38 -2.13 13.83 18.03
C GLU A 38 -1.86 12.36 18.27
N ASN A 39 -1.65 11.64 17.19
CA ASN A 39 -0.95 10.38 17.22
C ASN A 39 0.20 10.53 16.23
N ALA A 40 1.41 10.10 16.61
CA ALA A 40 2.54 10.17 15.69
C ALA A 40 2.93 11.61 15.23
N GLY A 41 2.61 12.64 16.05
CA GLY A 41 2.84 14.05 15.69
C GLY A 41 1.89 14.60 14.62
N GLU A 42 0.84 13.84 14.28
CA GLU A 42 -0.18 14.22 13.32
C GLU A 42 -1.57 14.27 14.01
N PRO A 43 -2.39 15.30 13.74
CA PRO A 43 -3.72 15.41 14.33
C PRO A 43 -4.67 14.32 13.80
N VAL A 44 -5.23 13.53 14.72
CA VAL A 44 -6.17 12.44 14.42
C VAL A 44 -7.62 12.89 14.60
N LEU A 45 -7.88 13.69 15.62
CA LEU A 45 -9.19 14.27 15.89
C LEU A 45 -9.07 15.62 16.61
N PHE A 46 -10.09 16.45 16.40
CA PHE A 46 -10.23 17.73 17.09
C PHE A 46 -11.30 17.64 18.17
N ILE A 47 -11.12 18.43 19.23
CA ILE A 47 -11.93 18.39 20.44
C ILE A 47 -12.27 19.81 20.86
N LYS A 48 -13.56 20.07 21.13
CA LYS A 48 -14.06 21.34 21.65
C LYS A 48 -14.98 21.11 22.84
N GLU A 49 -14.69 21.81 23.94
CA GLU A 49 -15.63 21.93 25.06
C GLU A 49 -16.58 23.11 24.79
N ILE A 50 -17.86 22.93 25.09
CA ILE A 50 -18.89 23.98 25.06
C ILE A 50 -19.73 23.92 26.33
N ASP A 51 -20.37 25.04 26.67
CA ASP A 51 -21.28 25.09 27.83
C ASP A 51 -22.61 24.40 27.54
N VAL A 52 -23.21 24.66 26.37
CA VAL A 52 -24.53 24.14 25.98
C VAL A 52 -24.69 24.06 24.45
N PHE A 53 -25.46 23.11 23.95
CA PHE A 53 -25.83 23.02 22.51
C PHE A 53 -26.96 24.00 22.13
N ASP A 54 -26.68 25.29 22.21
CA ASP A 54 -27.55 26.39 21.77
C ASP A 54 -27.31 26.79 20.31
N SER A 55 -28.03 27.82 19.83
CA SER A 55 -27.94 28.22 18.42
C SER A 55 -26.54 28.68 18.02
N ASP A 56 -25.85 29.42 18.89
CA ASP A 56 -24.53 29.98 18.61
C ASP A 56 -23.46 28.89 18.62
N SER A 57 -23.53 27.97 19.58
CA SER A 57 -22.66 26.80 19.63
C SER A 57 -22.86 25.89 18.42
N LEU A 58 -24.10 25.68 17.96
CA LEU A 58 -24.38 24.91 16.75
C LEU A 58 -23.81 25.59 15.49
N LYS A 59 -23.84 26.94 15.39
CA LYS A 59 -23.21 27.66 14.28
C LYS A 59 -21.70 27.47 14.30
N GLN A 60 -21.06 27.63 15.46
CA GLN A 60 -19.62 27.39 15.60
C GLN A 60 -19.22 25.95 15.23
N ILE A 61 -20.03 24.95 15.60
CA ILE A 61 -19.77 23.55 15.24
C ILE A 61 -19.77 23.35 13.72
N ALA A 62 -20.72 23.97 13.01
CA ALA A 62 -20.79 23.88 11.55
C ALA A 62 -19.56 24.53 10.89
N GLU A 63 -19.13 25.69 11.40
CA GLU A 63 -17.91 26.37 10.94
C GLU A 63 -16.66 25.52 11.17
N ILE A 64 -16.48 24.99 12.38
CA ILE A 64 -15.32 24.17 12.70
C ILE A 64 -15.31 22.89 11.85
N GLN A 65 -16.46 22.24 11.63
CA GLN A 65 -16.53 21.06 10.77
C GLN A 65 -16.14 21.36 9.32
N HIS A 66 -16.50 22.54 8.80
CA HIS A 66 -16.07 22.99 7.48
C HIS A 66 -14.54 23.20 7.39
N LEU A 67 -13.93 23.77 8.43
CA LEU A 67 -12.46 23.89 8.53
C LEU A 67 -11.80 22.49 8.56
N CYS A 68 -12.32 21.59 9.39
CA CYS A 68 -11.83 20.20 9.47
C CYS A 68 -11.94 19.45 8.13
N TRP A 69 -13.02 19.68 7.38
CA TRP A 69 -13.21 19.07 6.05
C TRP A 69 -12.16 19.58 5.04
N ASN A 70 -11.86 20.88 5.03
CA ASN A 70 -10.81 21.46 4.19
C ASN A 70 -9.41 20.98 4.60
N PHE A 71 -9.20 20.70 5.89
CA PHE A 71 -7.94 20.14 6.40
C PHE A 71 -7.71 18.68 5.99
N GLN A 72 -8.78 17.94 5.67
CA GLN A 72 -8.80 16.58 5.09
C GLN A 72 -8.26 15.44 5.98
N LYS A 73 -7.23 15.67 6.82
CA LYS A 73 -6.54 14.63 7.61
C LYS A 73 -7.38 14.03 8.73
N VAL A 74 -8.27 14.83 9.32
CA VAL A 74 -9.06 14.44 10.49
C VAL A 74 -10.41 13.87 10.06
N LEU A 75 -10.81 12.74 10.66
CA LEU A 75 -12.12 12.11 10.43
C LEU A 75 -13.17 12.51 11.47
N PHE A 76 -12.75 12.87 12.68
CA PHE A 76 -13.65 13.09 13.79
C PHE A 76 -13.47 14.44 14.46
N PHE A 77 -14.60 15.08 14.78
CA PHE A 77 -14.65 16.28 15.61
C PHE A 77 -15.55 16.03 16.82
N TYR A 78 -14.96 16.06 18.02
CA TYR A 78 -15.61 15.75 19.29
C TYR A 78 -16.02 17.05 19.95
N VAL A 79 -17.31 17.17 20.26
CA VAL A 79 -17.87 18.33 20.95
C VAL A 79 -18.57 17.85 22.20
N TYR A 80 -18.18 18.38 23.36
CA TYR A 80 -18.71 17.89 24.63
C TYR A 80 -19.05 19.01 25.61
N THR A 81 -20.00 18.69 26.48
CA THR A 81 -20.31 19.40 27.73
C THR A 81 -20.02 18.46 28.90
N LYS A 82 -20.33 18.86 30.14
CA LYS A 82 -20.23 17.97 31.30
C LYS A 82 -21.08 16.69 31.18
N THR A 83 -22.22 16.77 30.49
CA THR A 83 -23.26 15.72 30.48
C THR A 83 -23.60 15.17 29.10
N GLU A 84 -23.05 15.73 28.02
CA GLU A 84 -23.36 15.32 26.63
C GLU A 84 -22.11 15.38 25.75
N ILE A 85 -21.94 14.40 24.87
CA ILE A 85 -20.93 14.40 23.81
C ILE A 85 -21.58 14.14 22.45
N ARG A 86 -21.10 14.84 21.42
CA ARG A 86 -21.47 14.64 20.01
C ARG A 86 -20.21 14.53 19.16
N ILE A 87 -20.20 13.58 18.24
CA ILE A 87 -19.07 13.26 17.37
C ILE A 87 -19.49 13.49 15.93
N TYR A 88 -18.81 14.41 15.24
CA TYR A 88 -19.13 14.83 13.88
C TYR A 88 -18.16 14.23 12.84
N ASN A 89 -18.69 13.91 11.67
CA ASN A 89 -17.95 13.38 10.54
C ASN A 89 -17.26 14.51 9.75
N CYS A 90 -15.93 14.59 9.86
CA CYS A 90 -15.12 15.57 9.12
C CYS A 90 -14.83 15.15 7.67
N SER A 91 -15.14 13.90 7.29
CA SER A 91 -15.00 13.42 5.90
C SER A 91 -16.23 13.72 5.03
N LYS A 92 -17.33 14.20 5.63
CA LYS A 92 -18.59 14.49 4.93
C LYS A 92 -18.62 15.95 4.50
N LYS A 93 -19.08 16.20 3.27
CA LYS A 93 -19.22 17.54 2.70
C LYS A 93 -20.04 18.44 3.66
N PRO A 94 -19.55 19.64 4.02
CA PRO A 94 -20.31 20.58 4.82
C PRO A 94 -21.54 21.09 4.06
N PHE A 95 -22.56 21.48 4.82
CA PHE A 95 -23.73 22.17 4.28
C PHE A 95 -23.48 23.68 4.29
N VAL A 96 -24.28 24.40 3.50
CA VAL A 96 -24.21 25.87 3.43
C VAL A 96 -24.80 26.48 4.68
N LEU A 97 -24.02 27.34 5.34
CA LEU A 97 -24.47 28.09 6.50
C LEU A 97 -25.05 29.45 6.04
N GLU A 98 -26.37 29.61 6.07
CA GLU A 98 -27.04 30.88 5.73
C GLU A 98 -27.19 31.74 7.00
N GLU A 99 -27.01 33.07 6.91
CA GLU A 99 -27.09 33.98 8.09
C GLU A 99 -28.37 33.81 8.91
N ASN A 100 -29.50 33.66 8.22
CA ASN A 100 -30.85 33.54 8.80
C ASN A 100 -31.31 32.08 9.02
N THR A 101 -30.38 31.13 9.09
CA THR A 101 -30.72 29.72 9.34
C THR A 101 -31.39 29.55 10.70
N THR A 102 -32.60 29.00 10.72
CA THR A 102 -33.31 28.71 11.99
C THR A 102 -32.59 27.64 12.79
N LYS A 103 -32.68 27.69 14.13
CA LYS A 103 -32.11 26.67 15.02
C LYS A 103 -32.53 25.24 14.63
N LEU A 104 -33.77 25.07 14.19
CA LEU A 104 -34.29 23.77 13.76
C LEU A 104 -33.63 23.28 12.46
N LYS A 105 -33.49 24.14 11.45
CA LYS A 105 -32.80 23.81 10.19
C LYS A 105 -31.34 23.43 10.45
N LEU A 106 -30.65 24.23 11.27
CA LEU A 106 -29.25 23.99 11.63
C LEU A 106 -29.07 22.66 12.40
N LYS A 107 -29.95 22.37 13.35
CA LYS A 107 -29.93 21.11 14.10
C LYS A 107 -30.11 19.90 13.18
N ASN A 108 -31.04 19.97 12.23
CA ASN A 108 -31.28 18.89 11.27
C ASN A 108 -30.06 18.66 10.36
N GLN A 109 -29.46 19.74 9.84
CA GLN A 109 -28.27 19.65 8.99
C GLN A 109 -27.05 19.09 9.74
N LEU A 110 -26.82 19.51 10.98
CA LEU A 110 -25.76 18.96 11.84
C LEU A 110 -25.99 17.49 12.17
N GLN A 111 -27.26 17.07 12.33
CA GLN A 111 -27.60 15.67 12.58
C GLN A 111 -27.25 14.77 11.38
N GLU A 112 -27.30 15.29 10.14
CA GLU A 112 -26.88 14.53 8.97
C GLU A 112 -25.38 14.22 8.95
N ILE A 113 -24.56 15.09 9.56
CA ILE A 113 -23.11 14.91 9.65
C ILE A 113 -22.67 14.34 11.01
N GLU A 114 -23.59 14.09 11.94
CA GLU A 114 -23.33 13.47 13.24
C GLU A 114 -23.14 11.95 13.10
N LEU A 115 -22.00 11.46 13.58
CA LEU A 115 -21.70 10.02 13.65
C LEU A 115 -22.40 9.39 14.85
N TYR A 116 -22.25 10.03 16.01
CA TYR A 116 -22.72 9.52 17.30
C TYR A 116 -22.96 10.64 18.32
N SER A 117 -23.94 10.44 19.20
CA SER A 117 -24.19 11.31 20.34
C SER A 117 -24.61 10.51 21.56
N CYS A 118 -24.16 10.95 22.74
CA CYS A 118 -24.44 10.29 24.01
C CYS A 118 -24.60 11.32 25.12
N LYS A 119 -25.67 11.17 25.90
CA LYS A 119 -25.93 11.93 27.13
C LYS A 119 -25.70 11.03 28.35
N GLU A 120 -25.36 11.64 29.48
CA GLU A 120 -25.24 10.94 30.76
C GLU A 120 -26.55 10.23 31.16
N THR A 121 -27.70 10.77 30.74
CA THR A 121 -29.02 10.19 30.96
C THR A 121 -29.42 9.10 29.96
N ASP A 122 -28.59 8.83 28.94
CA ASP A 122 -28.86 7.75 27.97
C ASP A 122 -28.59 6.37 28.59
N ASP A 123 -29.15 5.31 27.99
CA ASP A 123 -28.98 3.94 28.45
C ASP A 123 -27.51 3.50 28.54
N LYS A 124 -27.20 2.61 29.50
CA LYS A 124 -25.84 2.07 29.72
C LYS A 124 -25.19 1.49 28.45
N SER A 125 -26.00 0.96 27.53
CA SER A 125 -25.51 0.42 26.25
C SER A 125 -24.88 1.51 25.37
N LYS A 126 -25.45 2.72 25.30
CA LYS A 126 -24.86 3.84 24.56
C LYS A 126 -23.53 4.28 25.15
N LEU A 127 -23.47 4.44 26.47
CA LEU A 127 -22.22 4.78 27.17
C LEU A 127 -21.15 3.71 26.96
N GLN A 128 -21.53 2.43 26.93
CA GLN A 128 -20.61 1.34 26.64
C GLN A 128 -20.12 1.38 25.19
N THR A 129 -20.99 1.65 24.21
CA THR A 129 -20.58 1.84 22.81
C THR A 129 -19.64 3.03 22.65
N LEU A 130 -19.92 4.15 23.32
CA LEU A 130 -19.05 5.33 23.31
C LEU A 130 -17.63 4.98 23.78
N ASN A 131 -17.51 4.34 24.95
CA ASN A 131 -16.21 3.94 25.50
C ASN A 131 -15.50 2.88 24.65
N THR A 132 -16.26 1.95 24.07
CA THR A 132 -15.71 0.85 23.26
C THR A 132 -15.22 1.33 21.90
N VAL A 133 -15.91 2.29 21.26
CA VAL A 133 -15.66 2.68 19.87
C VAL A 133 -14.93 4.02 19.72
N PHE A 134 -15.10 4.94 20.66
CA PHE A 134 -14.64 6.33 20.55
C PHE A 134 -13.71 6.77 21.71
N SER A 135 -13.22 5.84 22.52
CA SER A 135 -12.15 6.15 23.49
C SER A 135 -10.82 6.38 22.79
N ARG A 136 -9.87 7.05 23.45
CA ARG A 136 -8.50 7.22 22.95
C ARG A 136 -7.87 5.91 22.52
N LEU A 137 -8.05 4.84 23.30
CA LEU A 137 -7.55 3.52 22.92
C LEU A 137 -8.24 2.97 21.66
N ALA A 138 -9.56 3.09 21.57
CA ALA A 138 -10.32 2.64 20.39
C ALA A 138 -9.91 3.42 19.14
N ILE A 139 -9.57 4.70 19.34
CA ILE A 139 -8.87 5.55 18.42
C ILE A 139 -7.48 4.92 18.18
N ASP A 140 -6.44 5.01 19.00
CA ASP A 140 -5.09 4.47 18.69
C ASP A 140 -5.00 3.06 18.06
N THR A 141 -5.90 2.16 18.45
CA THR A 141 -5.96 0.77 17.96
C THR A 141 -6.81 0.57 16.71
N GLY A 142 -7.48 1.60 16.19
CA GLY A 142 -8.35 1.44 15.01
C GLY A 142 -9.59 0.59 15.24
N PHE A 143 -10.02 0.41 16.49
CA PHE A 143 -11.10 -0.51 16.87
C PHE A 143 -12.40 -0.26 16.10
N ILE A 144 -12.73 1.02 15.82
CA ILE A 144 -13.89 1.43 15.03
C ILE A 144 -13.93 0.78 13.64
N TRP A 145 -12.81 0.28 13.13
CA TRP A 145 -12.72 -0.29 11.80
C TRP A 145 -12.73 -1.82 11.74
N SER A 146 -12.18 -2.46 12.78
CA SER A 146 -12.02 -3.92 12.86
C SER A 146 -13.15 -4.62 13.61
N SER A 147 -13.79 -3.95 14.58
CA SER A 147 -14.79 -4.57 15.45
C SER A 147 -16.17 -4.68 14.81
N GLU A 148 -16.93 -5.74 15.10
CA GLU A 148 -18.32 -5.89 14.63
C GLU A 148 -19.25 -4.84 15.25
N GLU A 149 -18.97 -4.44 16.49
CA GLU A 149 -19.71 -3.44 17.26
C GLU A 149 -19.72 -2.06 16.60
N ALA A 150 -18.75 -1.76 15.74
CA ALA A 150 -18.62 -0.47 15.05
C ALA A 150 -19.16 -0.44 13.60
N ILE A 151 -19.75 -1.52 13.09
CA ILE A 151 -20.24 -1.61 11.69
C ILE A 151 -21.21 -0.48 11.32
N SER A 152 -22.13 -0.12 12.22
CA SER A 152 -23.14 0.90 11.96
C SER A 152 -22.52 2.30 11.81
N ILE A 153 -21.48 2.60 12.60
CA ILE A 153 -20.74 3.85 12.54
C ILE A 153 -19.87 3.88 11.27
N ARG A 154 -19.14 2.80 10.96
CA ARG A 154 -18.33 2.69 9.73
C ARG A 154 -19.12 3.01 8.48
N LYS A 155 -20.35 2.51 8.37
CA LYS A 155 -21.24 2.75 7.21
C LYS A 155 -21.58 4.24 7.00
N LYS A 156 -21.49 5.07 8.05
CA LYS A 156 -21.73 6.52 7.96
C LYS A 156 -20.49 7.31 7.48
N ILE A 157 -19.31 6.70 7.49
CA ILE A 157 -18.06 7.33 7.04
C ILE A 157 -17.87 7.00 5.56
N ASN A 158 -18.01 7.99 4.68
CA ASN A 158 -17.76 7.85 3.25
C ASN A 158 -16.66 8.83 2.83
N LEU A 159 -15.47 8.31 2.51
CA LEU A 159 -14.32 9.13 2.14
C LEU A 159 -14.41 9.69 0.71
N GLN A 160 -15.37 9.26 -0.13
CA GLN A 160 -15.60 9.88 -1.44
C GLN A 160 -16.09 11.32 -1.35
N ASN A 161 -16.60 11.73 -0.18
CA ASN A 161 -17.07 13.08 0.08
C ASN A 161 -15.99 14.00 0.67
N ARG A 162 -14.75 13.52 0.82
CA ARG A 162 -13.62 14.36 1.26
C ARG A 162 -13.33 15.46 0.24
N VAL A 163 -12.74 16.55 0.74
CA VAL A 163 -12.43 17.74 -0.06
C VAL A 163 -11.62 17.43 -1.33
N ASP A 164 -10.64 16.52 -1.26
CA ASP A 164 -9.81 16.17 -2.42
C ASP A 164 -10.61 15.48 -3.53
N LYS A 165 -11.39 14.45 -3.18
CA LYS A 165 -12.19 13.72 -4.16
C LYS A 165 -13.31 14.60 -4.72
N TYR A 166 -13.94 15.41 -3.87
CA TYR A 166 -15.01 16.31 -4.28
C TYR A 166 -14.50 17.46 -5.17
N LEU A 167 -13.35 18.06 -4.85
CA LEU A 167 -12.72 19.09 -5.68
C LEU A 167 -12.29 18.52 -7.03
N ILE A 168 -11.64 17.35 -7.09
CA ILE A 168 -11.31 16.68 -8.36
C ILE A 168 -12.56 16.47 -9.22
N GLN A 169 -13.64 15.95 -8.64
CA GLN A 169 -14.89 15.75 -9.37
C GLN A 169 -15.49 17.08 -9.84
N SER A 170 -15.35 18.15 -9.06
CA SER A 170 -15.79 19.51 -9.42
C SER A 170 -15.02 20.04 -10.62
N LEU A 171 -13.69 19.91 -10.62
CA LEU A 171 -12.83 20.35 -11.72
C LEU A 171 -13.12 19.58 -13.01
N VAL A 172 -13.28 18.24 -12.93
CA VAL A 172 -13.62 17.41 -14.10
C VAL A 172 -14.97 17.81 -14.68
N LYS A 173 -16.01 17.95 -13.84
CA LYS A 173 -17.33 18.38 -14.31
C LYS A 173 -17.30 19.79 -14.91
N VAL A 174 -16.48 20.71 -14.37
CA VAL A 174 -16.36 22.05 -14.97
C VAL A 174 -15.65 22.00 -16.32
N ALA A 175 -14.62 21.18 -16.46
CA ALA A 175 -13.95 20.99 -17.76
C ALA A 175 -14.91 20.42 -18.81
N ASP A 176 -15.70 19.42 -18.45
CA ASP A 176 -16.75 18.86 -19.32
C ASP A 176 -17.78 19.93 -19.72
N SER A 177 -18.17 20.81 -18.79
CA SER A 177 -19.09 21.92 -19.07
C SER A 177 -18.47 22.99 -19.97
N LEU A 178 -17.20 23.33 -19.76
CA LEU A 178 -16.45 24.26 -20.61
C LEU A 178 -16.33 23.76 -22.05
N GLU A 179 -16.05 22.47 -22.24
CA GLU A 179 -16.04 21.83 -23.57
C GLU A 179 -17.41 21.93 -24.25
N LYS A 180 -18.51 21.70 -23.51
CA LYS A 180 -19.88 21.78 -24.05
C LYS A 180 -20.28 23.19 -24.51
N ILE A 181 -19.76 24.23 -23.86
CA ILE A 181 -20.02 25.63 -24.25
C ILE A 181 -18.95 26.21 -25.19
N GLY A 182 -18.15 25.36 -25.83
CA GLY A 182 -17.31 25.72 -26.98
C GLY A 182 -15.81 25.84 -26.70
N LEU A 183 -15.33 25.72 -25.45
CA LEU A 183 -13.90 25.74 -25.14
C LEU A 183 -13.29 24.34 -25.34
N THR A 184 -13.04 23.94 -26.57
CA THR A 184 -12.57 22.58 -26.91
C THR A 184 -11.06 22.37 -26.72
N ASN A 185 -10.28 23.45 -26.59
CA ASN A 185 -8.83 23.35 -26.36
C ASN A 185 -8.54 23.00 -24.90
N LYS A 186 -8.30 21.71 -24.65
CA LYS A 186 -7.95 21.15 -23.34
C LYS A 186 -6.74 21.83 -22.68
N LEU A 187 -5.77 22.29 -23.47
CA LEU A 187 -4.60 22.99 -22.93
C LEU A 187 -4.98 24.32 -22.28
N ILE A 188 -5.92 25.05 -22.88
CA ILE A 188 -6.43 26.31 -22.33
C ILE A 188 -7.25 26.04 -21.05
N ILE A 189 -8.10 25.01 -21.05
CA ILE A 189 -8.83 24.58 -19.83
C ILE A 189 -7.85 24.28 -18.69
N HIS A 190 -6.79 23.52 -18.97
CA HIS A 190 -5.77 23.19 -17.97
C HIS A 190 -5.10 24.44 -17.39
N LYS A 191 -4.69 25.37 -18.25
CA LYS A 191 -4.06 26.64 -17.83
C LYS A 191 -5.00 27.50 -16.99
N LEU A 192 -6.27 27.62 -17.38
CA LEU A 192 -7.26 28.39 -16.61
C LEU A 192 -7.48 27.82 -15.21
N VAL A 193 -7.60 26.49 -15.09
CA VAL A 193 -7.74 25.81 -13.80
C VAL A 193 -6.47 26.00 -12.96
N MET A 194 -5.28 25.78 -13.53
CA MET A 194 -4.00 25.94 -12.81
C MET A 194 -3.80 27.38 -12.31
N ARG A 195 -4.02 28.39 -13.16
CA ARG A 195 -3.89 29.81 -12.79
C ARG A 195 -4.89 30.19 -11.69
N SER A 196 -6.12 29.68 -11.78
CA SER A 196 -7.15 29.90 -10.76
C SER A 196 -6.79 29.27 -9.42
N LEU A 197 -6.31 28.02 -9.40
CA LEU A 197 -5.84 27.36 -8.17
C LEU A 197 -4.69 28.16 -7.53
N PHE A 198 -3.74 28.63 -8.32
CA PHE A 198 -2.63 29.45 -7.82
C PHE A 198 -3.10 30.78 -7.25
N LEU A 199 -3.97 31.50 -7.96
CA LEU A 199 -4.51 32.77 -7.51
C LEU A 199 -5.32 32.63 -6.22
N LEU A 200 -6.16 31.60 -6.12
CA LEU A 200 -6.92 31.32 -4.89
C LEU A 200 -5.99 30.91 -3.74
N TYR A 201 -4.92 30.16 -4.02
CA TYR A 201 -3.90 29.85 -3.03
C TYR A 201 -3.22 31.11 -2.47
N LEU A 202 -2.92 32.08 -3.35
CA LEU A 202 -2.33 33.37 -2.96
C LEU A 202 -3.32 34.24 -2.19
N GLU A 203 -4.55 34.38 -2.70
CA GLU A 203 -5.61 35.19 -2.09
C GLU A 203 -5.94 34.73 -0.68
N ASP A 204 -6.19 33.43 -0.50
CA ASP A 204 -6.63 32.89 0.79
C ASP A 204 -5.52 32.99 1.86
N ARG A 205 -4.25 33.04 1.43
CA ARG A 205 -3.09 33.30 2.32
C ARG A 205 -2.74 34.77 2.46
N LYS A 206 -3.57 35.68 1.92
CA LYS A 206 -3.40 37.14 1.96
C LYS A 206 -2.17 37.64 1.21
N ALA A 207 -1.65 36.86 0.26
CA ALA A 207 -0.51 37.25 -0.56
C ALA A 207 -0.88 38.32 -1.60
N THR A 208 -2.11 38.26 -2.12
CA THR A 208 -2.73 39.31 -2.93
C THR A 208 -3.61 40.21 -2.07
N SER A 209 -3.82 41.45 -2.50
CA SER A 209 -4.59 42.46 -1.77
C SER A 209 -5.76 42.96 -2.62
N ALA A 210 -6.77 43.56 -1.98
CA ALA A 210 -7.86 44.23 -2.69
C ALA A 210 -7.31 45.31 -3.65
N ASP A 211 -6.27 46.05 -3.24
CA ASP A 211 -5.62 47.09 -4.07
C ASP A 211 -5.08 46.51 -5.40
N LEU A 212 -4.56 45.28 -5.38
CA LEU A 212 -4.12 44.60 -6.60
C LEU A 212 -5.30 44.40 -7.55
N TYR A 213 -6.44 43.88 -7.06
CA TYR A 213 -7.61 43.62 -7.90
C TYR A 213 -8.28 44.92 -8.38
N GLN A 214 -8.34 45.94 -7.53
CA GLN A 214 -8.86 47.27 -7.87
C GLN A 214 -8.08 47.94 -9.01
N SER A 215 -6.79 47.60 -9.17
CA SER A 215 -5.97 48.09 -10.28
C SER A 215 -6.41 47.58 -11.66
N PHE A 216 -7.14 46.46 -11.71
CA PHE A 216 -7.70 45.89 -12.95
C PHE A 216 -9.20 46.16 -13.10
N LEU A 217 -9.94 46.16 -11.99
CA LEU A 217 -11.37 46.42 -11.96
C LEU A 217 -11.72 47.25 -10.71
N PRO A 218 -12.15 48.53 -10.83
CA PRO A 218 -12.25 49.50 -9.71
C PRO A 218 -13.14 49.13 -8.49
N LYS A 219 -13.87 48.01 -8.55
CA LYS A 219 -14.73 47.50 -7.46
C LYS A 219 -14.37 46.08 -7.02
N ALA A 220 -13.38 45.46 -7.65
CA ALA A 220 -12.96 44.11 -7.30
C ALA A 220 -12.22 44.10 -5.97
N ILE A 221 -12.65 43.25 -5.06
CA ILE A 221 -12.00 43.00 -3.77
C ILE A 221 -11.40 41.60 -3.71
N SER A 222 -11.74 40.74 -4.68
CA SER A 222 -11.27 39.36 -4.82
C SER A 222 -11.02 38.98 -6.28
N TYR A 223 -10.31 37.87 -6.49
CA TYR A 223 -10.14 37.24 -7.79
C TYR A 223 -11.47 36.85 -8.44
N PHE A 224 -12.48 36.49 -7.64
CA PHE A 224 -13.79 36.15 -8.17
C PHE A 224 -14.54 37.33 -8.76
N ASP A 225 -14.25 38.57 -8.36
CA ASP A 225 -14.79 39.76 -9.01
C ASP A 225 -14.10 39.98 -10.36
N ILE A 226 -12.80 39.68 -10.44
CA ILE A 226 -12.02 39.77 -11.68
C ILE A 226 -12.55 38.79 -12.74
N LEU A 227 -12.96 37.58 -12.36
CA LEU A 227 -13.54 36.59 -13.28
C LEU A 227 -14.84 37.05 -13.96
N GLU A 228 -15.46 38.14 -13.53
CA GLU A 228 -16.65 38.71 -14.18
C GLU A 228 -16.34 39.50 -15.45
N ASP A 229 -15.05 39.76 -15.71
CA ASP A 229 -14.54 40.49 -16.87
C ASP A 229 -13.32 39.79 -17.49
N VAL A 230 -13.43 39.43 -18.78
CA VAL A 230 -12.39 38.68 -19.50
C VAL A 230 -11.11 39.50 -19.65
N GLU A 231 -11.22 40.79 -19.89
CA GLU A 231 -10.07 41.66 -20.08
C GLU A 231 -9.31 41.87 -18.76
N ALA A 232 -10.02 42.16 -17.68
CA ALA A 232 -9.43 42.26 -16.34
C ALA A 232 -8.74 40.95 -15.92
N THR A 233 -9.35 39.80 -16.22
CA THR A 233 -8.79 38.47 -15.93
C THR A 233 -7.45 38.25 -16.62
N TYR A 234 -7.38 38.51 -17.93
CA TYR A 234 -6.13 38.32 -18.68
C TYR A 234 -5.06 39.35 -18.33
N ASN A 235 -5.45 40.60 -18.07
CA ASN A 235 -4.50 41.63 -17.60
C ASN A 235 -3.89 41.24 -16.23
N LEU A 236 -4.69 40.66 -15.34
CA LEU A 236 -4.19 40.12 -14.07
C LEU A 236 -3.22 38.94 -14.31
N PHE A 237 -3.57 37.99 -15.19
CA PHE A 237 -2.67 36.88 -15.52
C PHE A 237 -1.33 37.38 -16.09
N GLU A 238 -1.35 38.38 -16.97
CA GLU A 238 -0.15 38.96 -17.58
C GLU A 238 0.72 39.66 -16.52
N LYS A 239 0.10 40.42 -15.61
CA LYS A 239 0.81 41.06 -14.49
C LYS A 239 1.50 40.03 -13.62
N LEU A 240 0.81 38.95 -13.24
CA LEU A 240 1.41 37.90 -12.42
C LEU A 240 2.50 37.11 -13.16
N ALA A 241 2.36 36.96 -14.48
CA ALA A 241 3.41 36.38 -15.34
C ALA A 241 4.70 37.22 -15.35
N ASP A 242 4.58 38.55 -15.26
CA ASP A 242 5.72 39.47 -15.16
C ASP A 242 6.28 39.52 -13.73
N ASP A 243 5.42 39.55 -12.72
CA ASP A 243 5.84 39.70 -11.32
C ASP A 243 6.61 38.48 -10.81
N PHE A 244 6.13 37.26 -11.09
CA PHE A 244 6.69 36.04 -10.53
C PHE A 244 7.76 35.36 -11.41
N ASN A 245 8.04 35.84 -12.62
CA ASN A 245 8.93 35.16 -13.59
C ASN A 245 8.56 33.69 -13.91
N GLY A 246 7.34 33.27 -13.61
CA GLY A 246 6.95 31.86 -13.60
C GLY A 246 6.49 31.33 -14.96
N SER A 247 6.94 30.12 -15.31
CA SER A 247 6.44 29.32 -16.45
C SER A 247 4.95 28.92 -16.37
N LEU A 248 4.30 29.24 -15.24
CA LEU A 248 2.89 28.92 -14.95
C LEU A 248 1.90 29.78 -15.75
N PHE A 249 2.31 31.00 -16.12
CA PHE A 249 1.44 31.98 -16.76
C PHE A 249 1.77 32.16 -18.25
N ASN A 250 2.33 31.15 -18.91
CA ASN A 250 2.57 31.21 -20.36
C ASN A 250 1.23 31.18 -21.12
N PHE A 251 1.09 32.00 -22.16
CA PHE A 251 -0.14 32.14 -22.96
C PHE A 251 -0.02 31.45 -24.32
N GLU A 252 -1.13 30.87 -24.81
CA GLU A 252 -1.22 30.40 -26.20
C GLU A 252 -1.56 31.56 -27.17
N GLU A 253 -1.29 31.38 -28.46
CA GLU A 253 -1.73 32.33 -29.48
C GLU A 253 -3.26 32.45 -29.48
N ASN A 254 -3.76 33.69 -29.48
CA ASN A 254 -5.20 34.02 -29.43
C ASN A 254 -5.96 33.40 -28.24
N GLU A 255 -5.27 33.05 -27.14
CA GLU A 255 -5.90 32.44 -25.96
C GLU A 255 -7.03 33.33 -25.41
N LYS A 256 -6.76 34.62 -25.21
CA LYS A 256 -7.71 35.60 -24.69
C LYS A 256 -8.99 35.69 -25.54
N ASP A 257 -8.84 35.68 -26.87
CA ASP A 257 -9.95 35.80 -27.81
C ASP A 257 -10.87 34.57 -27.81
N SER A 258 -10.38 33.42 -27.32
CA SER A 258 -11.15 32.18 -27.21
C SER A 258 -11.99 32.06 -25.94
N ILE A 259 -11.81 32.98 -24.97
CA ILE A 259 -12.46 32.93 -23.66
C ILE A 259 -13.68 33.85 -23.57
N THR A 260 -14.77 33.34 -23.00
CA THR A 260 -16.00 34.09 -22.76
C THR A 260 -16.28 34.31 -21.27
N LYS A 261 -17.11 35.33 -20.97
CA LYS A 261 -17.58 35.59 -19.61
C LYS A 261 -18.34 34.41 -19.00
N GLU A 262 -19.12 33.68 -19.81
CA GLU A 262 -19.86 32.49 -19.37
C GLU A 262 -18.91 31.36 -18.93
N GLN A 263 -17.80 31.16 -19.65
CA GLN A 263 -16.77 30.20 -19.29
C GLN A 263 -16.07 30.57 -17.97
N LEU A 264 -15.72 31.84 -17.76
CA LEU A 264 -15.14 32.29 -16.49
C LEU A 264 -16.13 32.18 -15.32
N ALA A 265 -17.42 32.39 -15.55
CA ALA A 265 -18.46 32.18 -14.55
C ALA A 265 -18.55 30.71 -14.09
N LEU A 266 -18.32 29.74 -14.98
CA LEU A 266 -18.21 28.33 -14.60
C LEU A 266 -17.01 28.05 -13.70
N ILE A 267 -15.85 28.65 -14.00
CA ILE A 267 -14.65 28.55 -13.14
C ILE A 267 -14.95 29.13 -11.75
N LYS A 268 -15.55 30.33 -11.68
CA LYS A 268 -16.00 30.95 -10.42
C LYS A 268 -16.92 30.01 -9.65
N LYS A 269 -17.98 29.51 -10.29
CA LYS A 269 -18.95 28.60 -9.65
C LYS A 269 -18.29 27.33 -9.11
N CYS A 270 -17.31 26.77 -9.83
CA CYS A 270 -16.57 25.59 -9.40
C CYS A 270 -15.87 25.80 -8.06
N PHE A 271 -15.16 26.91 -7.89
CA PHE A 271 -14.37 27.18 -6.69
C PHE A 271 -15.18 27.75 -5.53
N VAL A 272 -16.37 28.30 -5.79
CA VAL A 272 -17.28 28.73 -4.73
C VAL A 272 -18.08 27.52 -4.22
N ASN A 273 -18.77 26.78 -5.11
CA ASN A 273 -19.79 25.79 -4.73
C ASN A 273 -19.38 24.32 -5.01
N GLY A 274 -18.31 24.09 -5.77
CA GLY A 274 -18.03 22.80 -6.40
C GLY A 274 -19.00 22.51 -7.56
N TYR A 275 -19.13 21.24 -7.92
CA TYR A 275 -20.20 20.81 -8.83
C TYR A 275 -21.53 20.68 -8.06
N SER A 276 -22.57 21.37 -8.50
CA SER A 276 -23.95 21.13 -8.04
C SER A 276 -24.83 20.78 -9.25
N ASP A 277 -25.51 19.64 -9.18
CA ASP A 277 -26.58 19.31 -10.14
C ASP A 277 -27.87 20.11 -9.79
N ASP A 278 -27.95 20.66 -8.57
CA ASP A 278 -28.99 21.59 -8.16
C ASP A 278 -28.67 23.03 -8.58
N SER A 279 -29.59 23.61 -9.34
CA SER A 279 -29.56 24.97 -9.88
C SER A 279 -29.98 26.06 -8.89
N GLN A 280 -30.09 25.75 -7.59
CA GLN A 280 -30.83 26.60 -6.63
C GLN A 280 -30.05 27.24 -5.48
N THR A 281 -28.72 27.15 -5.42
CA THR A 281 -27.98 27.87 -4.37
C THR A 281 -26.73 28.52 -4.93
N ASP A 282 -26.85 29.79 -5.31
CA ASP A 282 -25.71 30.70 -5.30
C ASP A 282 -25.32 30.84 -3.82
N LEU A 283 -24.11 30.40 -3.46
CA LEU A 283 -23.60 30.61 -2.12
C LEU A 283 -23.52 32.11 -1.86
N PHE A 284 -23.84 32.50 -0.63
CA PHE A 284 -23.61 33.87 -0.16
C PHE A 284 -22.15 34.27 -0.44
N SER A 285 -21.92 35.55 -0.77
CA SER A 285 -20.60 36.08 -1.17
C SER A 285 -19.46 35.76 -0.19
N ASP A 286 -19.79 35.52 1.08
CA ASP A 286 -18.83 35.41 2.18
C ASP A 286 -18.59 33.95 2.62
N TRP A 287 -19.33 32.96 2.08
CA TRP A 287 -19.17 31.54 2.42
C TRP A 287 -18.76 30.70 1.21
N ARG A 288 -17.51 30.23 1.19
CA ARG A 288 -16.97 29.36 0.13
C ARG A 288 -16.82 27.93 0.61
N LEU A 289 -17.07 26.97 -0.27
CA LEU A 289 -16.91 25.56 0.07
C LEU A 289 -15.42 25.20 0.30
N PHE A 290 -14.54 25.68 -0.58
CA PHE A 290 -13.10 25.43 -0.50
C PHE A 290 -12.38 26.59 0.16
N ASP A 291 -11.52 26.29 1.12
CA ASP A 291 -10.62 27.24 1.77
C ASP A 291 -9.17 26.84 1.47
N PHE A 292 -8.55 27.56 0.54
CA PHE A 292 -7.20 27.25 0.11
C PHE A 292 -6.16 27.62 1.17
N SER A 293 -6.47 28.45 2.18
CA SER A 293 -5.56 28.72 3.30
C SER A 293 -5.29 27.47 4.14
N ILE A 294 -6.25 26.53 4.14
CA ILE A 294 -6.22 25.27 4.90
C ILE A 294 -5.82 24.09 4.01
N ILE A 295 -6.28 24.05 2.75
CA ILE A 295 -5.91 23.00 1.81
C ILE A 295 -4.38 22.98 1.64
N ARG A 296 -3.80 21.83 1.94
CA ARG A 296 -2.35 21.60 1.93
C ARG A 296 -1.81 21.53 0.51
N ILE A 297 -0.56 21.93 0.30
CA ILE A 297 0.07 21.97 -1.03
C ILE A 297 0.15 20.57 -1.64
N GLU A 298 0.45 19.54 -0.84
CA GLU A 298 0.49 18.15 -1.31
C GLU A 298 -0.86 17.72 -1.88
N LEU A 299 -1.94 18.15 -1.23
CA LEU A 299 -3.30 17.86 -1.66
C LEU A 299 -3.62 18.58 -2.97
N LEU A 300 -3.15 19.82 -3.13
CA LEU A 300 -3.35 20.61 -4.34
C LEU A 300 -2.68 19.98 -5.56
N SER A 301 -1.45 19.48 -5.40
CA SER A 301 -0.73 18.74 -6.44
C SER A 301 -1.43 17.43 -6.79
N GLU A 302 -1.91 16.67 -5.78
CA GLU A 302 -2.71 15.45 -5.98
C GLU A 302 -3.99 15.75 -6.77
N ILE A 303 -4.72 16.80 -6.37
CA ILE A 303 -5.98 17.21 -7.02
C ILE A 303 -5.72 17.53 -8.49
N TYR A 304 -4.67 18.27 -8.78
CA TYR A 304 -4.35 18.70 -10.14
C TYR A 304 -3.90 17.52 -11.03
N GLU A 305 -3.04 16.64 -10.54
CA GLU A 305 -2.59 15.45 -11.29
C GLU A 305 -3.76 14.50 -11.62
N ASN A 306 -4.61 14.25 -10.62
CA ASN A 306 -5.80 13.43 -10.79
C ASN A 306 -6.81 14.06 -11.76
N PHE A 307 -6.93 15.39 -11.75
CA PHE A 307 -7.73 16.13 -12.72
C PHE A 307 -7.21 15.93 -14.15
N LEU A 308 -5.91 16.14 -14.39
CA LEU A 308 -5.29 15.93 -15.70
C LEU A 308 -5.51 14.52 -16.25
N THR A 309 -5.30 13.52 -15.39
CA THR A 309 -5.46 12.11 -15.75
C THR A 309 -6.89 11.80 -16.21
N LYS A 310 -7.88 12.30 -15.47
CA LYS A 310 -9.30 12.10 -15.80
C LYS A 310 -9.72 12.83 -17.07
N LEU A 311 -9.24 14.05 -17.27
CA LEU A 311 -9.61 14.89 -18.42
C LEU A 311 -9.03 14.39 -19.74
N ASP A 312 -7.79 13.90 -19.72
CA ASP A 312 -7.15 13.34 -20.92
C ASP A 312 -7.65 11.92 -21.27
N LYS A 313 -8.54 11.31 -20.46
CA LYS A 313 -9.01 9.90 -20.59
C LYS A 313 -7.86 8.92 -20.80
N ARG A 314 -6.67 9.25 -20.28
CA ARG A 314 -5.46 8.48 -20.47
C ARG A 314 -5.53 7.22 -19.60
N GLU A 315 -5.28 6.06 -20.21
CA GLU A 315 -4.81 4.86 -19.48
C GLU A 315 -3.32 5.01 -19.11
N THR A 316 -2.87 6.19 -18.69
CA THR A 316 -1.45 6.36 -18.36
C THR A 316 -1.12 5.61 -17.09
N GLY A 317 0.00 4.89 -17.12
CA GLY A 317 0.63 4.29 -15.94
C GLY A 317 1.21 5.32 -14.96
N THR A 318 0.82 6.59 -15.07
CA THR A 318 1.11 7.68 -14.13
C THR A 318 0.19 7.50 -12.92
N PHE A 319 0.63 6.69 -11.97
CA PHE A 319 -0.07 6.51 -10.71
C PHE A 319 0.54 7.45 -9.67
N TYR A 320 -0.26 8.40 -9.17
CA TYR A 320 0.11 9.27 -8.05
C TYR A 320 0.68 8.42 -6.90
N THR A 321 1.86 8.81 -6.41
CA THR A 321 2.52 8.13 -5.31
C THR A 321 1.90 8.57 -3.99
N PRO A 322 1.33 7.67 -3.18
CA PRO A 322 0.74 8.04 -1.89
C PRO A 322 1.75 8.75 -0.98
N PRO A 323 1.38 9.86 -0.29
CA PRO A 323 2.31 10.60 0.58
C PRO A 323 2.99 9.74 1.64
N THR A 324 2.27 8.77 2.19
CA THR A 324 2.76 7.83 3.21
C THR A 324 3.95 6.99 2.70
N LEU A 325 3.94 6.64 1.41
CA LEU A 325 5.02 5.91 0.77
C LEU A 325 6.25 6.80 0.54
N VAL A 326 6.03 8.05 0.14
CA VAL A 326 7.09 9.06 -0.05
C VAL A 326 7.79 9.32 1.27
N GLU A 327 7.03 9.47 2.35
CA GLU A 327 7.57 9.72 3.68
C GLU A 327 8.39 8.55 4.21
N LEU A 328 7.93 7.31 4.03
CA LEU A 328 8.71 6.11 4.37
C LEU A 328 10.09 6.14 3.68
N VAL A 329 10.12 6.35 2.37
CA VAL A 329 11.37 6.43 1.61
C VAL A 329 12.27 7.53 2.14
N LEU A 330 11.71 8.73 2.39
CA LEU A 330 12.49 9.90 2.79
C LEU A 330 12.91 9.89 4.26
N LYS A 331 12.20 9.23 5.17
CA LYS A 331 12.69 9.09 6.54
C LYS A 331 13.91 8.16 6.60
N GLU A 332 13.92 7.12 5.78
CA GLU A 332 15.04 6.17 5.68
C GLU A 332 16.25 6.78 4.94
N THR A 333 16.02 7.61 3.91
CA THR A 333 17.10 8.16 3.08
C THR A 333 17.55 9.57 3.45
N LEU A 334 16.63 10.40 3.94
CA LEU A 334 16.82 11.82 4.23
C LEU A 334 16.18 12.21 5.58
N PRO A 335 16.54 11.56 6.71
CA PRO A 335 15.92 11.80 8.01
C PRO A 335 16.11 13.25 8.49
N GLU A 336 15.13 13.81 9.17
CA GLU A 336 15.14 15.21 9.65
C GLU A 336 16.05 15.44 10.86
N ASN A 337 16.51 14.36 11.51
CA ASN A 337 17.40 14.45 12.66
C ASN A 337 18.85 14.83 12.29
N ASP A 338 19.22 14.74 11.01
CA ASP A 338 20.50 15.20 10.47
C ASP A 338 20.52 16.74 10.33
N THR A 339 21.70 17.33 10.20
CA THR A 339 21.89 18.76 9.93
C THR A 339 22.40 19.03 8.51
N ASN A 340 22.90 18.03 7.79
CA ASN A 340 23.37 18.25 6.42
C ASN A 340 22.19 18.49 5.45
N TYR A 341 21.99 19.75 5.07
CA TYR A 341 20.98 20.16 4.08
C TYR A 341 21.53 20.25 2.64
N ASN A 342 22.83 20.02 2.43
CA ASN A 342 23.44 19.98 1.09
C ASN A 342 23.46 18.53 0.60
N VAL A 343 22.30 18.05 0.14
CA VAL A 343 22.12 16.70 -0.38
C VAL A 343 21.51 16.79 -1.78
N LYS A 344 22.34 16.57 -2.80
CA LYS A 344 21.93 16.65 -4.19
C LYS A 344 21.03 15.46 -4.53
N THR A 345 19.74 15.73 -4.73
CA THR A 345 18.66 14.76 -4.82
C THR A 345 18.02 14.76 -6.21
N LEU A 346 17.87 13.58 -6.82
CA LEU A 346 17.21 13.38 -8.12
C LEU A 346 15.97 12.49 -8.00
N ASP A 347 14.89 12.88 -8.67
CA ASP A 347 13.83 11.94 -9.08
C ASP A 347 13.88 11.70 -10.60
N PRO A 348 14.24 10.48 -11.05
CA PRO A 348 14.45 10.16 -12.46
C PRO A 348 13.15 9.93 -13.23
N GLY A 349 11.97 10.05 -12.62
CA GLY A 349 10.66 9.98 -13.26
C GLY A 349 9.66 10.78 -12.44
N CYS A 350 9.89 12.08 -12.33
CA CYS A 350 9.39 12.85 -11.20
C CYS A 350 7.88 13.13 -11.20
N GLY A 351 7.19 12.93 -12.33
CA GLY A 351 5.75 13.15 -12.43
C GLY A 351 5.34 14.54 -11.93
N SER A 352 4.45 14.60 -10.94
CA SER A 352 4.02 15.85 -10.28
C SER A 352 5.00 16.42 -9.26
N GLY A 353 6.12 15.75 -9.00
CA GLY A 353 7.21 16.25 -8.16
C GLY A 353 7.03 16.01 -6.65
N ILE A 354 6.17 15.09 -6.22
CA ILE A 354 5.92 14.86 -4.78
C ILE A 354 7.20 14.50 -3.99
N PHE A 355 8.07 13.63 -4.53
CA PHE A 355 9.35 13.32 -3.90
C PHE A 355 10.28 14.53 -3.82
N LEU A 356 10.27 15.39 -4.85
CA LEU A 356 11.07 16.61 -4.91
C LEU A 356 10.63 17.63 -3.86
N VAL A 357 9.32 17.86 -3.74
CA VAL A 357 8.73 18.76 -2.75
C VAL A 357 9.02 18.27 -1.33
N GLN A 358 8.80 17.00 -1.05
CA GLN A 358 9.03 16.45 0.30
C GLN A 358 10.52 16.43 0.65
N SER A 359 11.41 16.13 -0.30
CA SER A 359 12.85 16.25 -0.10
C SER A 359 13.23 17.69 0.23
N PHE A 360 12.72 18.67 -0.53
CA PHE A 360 12.97 20.09 -0.27
C PHE A 360 12.54 20.52 1.14
N LYS A 361 11.34 20.13 1.57
CA LYS A 361 10.84 20.39 2.94
C LYS A 361 11.78 19.82 4.01
N LYS A 362 12.27 18.59 3.84
CA LYS A 362 13.23 17.99 4.77
C LYS A 362 14.57 18.72 4.79
N LEU A 363 15.08 19.18 3.64
CA LEU A 363 16.30 19.99 3.59
C LEU A 363 16.14 21.34 4.30
N ILE A 364 14.97 21.99 4.18
CA ILE A 364 14.65 23.20 4.96
C ILE A 364 14.71 22.87 6.46
N LYS A 365 14.08 21.79 6.92
CA LYS A 365 14.11 21.40 8.35
C LYS A 365 15.52 21.13 8.85
N ARG A 366 16.37 20.49 8.05
CA ARG A 366 17.79 20.29 8.37
C ARG A 366 18.56 21.62 8.47
N TYR A 367 18.28 22.56 7.57
CA TYR A 367 18.84 23.92 7.61
C TYR A 367 18.40 24.67 8.87
N GLU A 368 17.10 24.65 9.20
CA GLU A 368 16.55 25.29 10.39
C GLU A 368 17.17 24.70 11.66
N LYS A 369 17.40 23.38 11.69
CA LYS A 369 18.07 22.70 12.79
C LYS A 369 19.54 23.10 12.91
N GLN A 370 20.27 23.18 11.79
CA GLN A 370 21.66 23.59 11.79
C GLN A 370 21.82 25.06 12.25
N THR A 371 20.92 25.94 11.83
CA THR A 371 20.97 27.38 12.14
C THR A 371 20.24 27.77 13.42
N LYS A 372 19.42 26.86 13.96
CA LYS A 372 18.50 27.06 15.09
C LYS A 372 17.52 28.22 14.88
N ARG A 373 17.10 28.46 13.64
CA ARG A 373 16.17 29.54 13.26
C ARG A 373 15.23 29.08 12.16
N PRO A 374 13.95 29.51 12.16
CA PRO A 374 13.05 29.29 11.04
C PRO A 374 13.60 29.92 9.76
N LEU A 375 13.44 29.23 8.63
CA LEU A 375 13.91 29.72 7.33
C LEU A 375 12.77 30.43 6.58
N THR A 376 12.80 31.76 6.58
CA THR A 376 11.79 32.60 5.90
C THR A 376 12.35 33.42 4.74
N ASP A 377 13.67 33.37 4.51
CA ASP A 377 14.34 34.12 3.45
C ASP A 377 14.19 33.41 2.09
N PHE A 378 13.51 34.07 1.14
CA PHE A 378 13.26 33.52 -0.19
C PHE A 378 14.55 33.18 -0.96
N LYS A 379 15.63 33.98 -0.84
CA LYS A 379 16.87 33.72 -1.59
C LYS A 379 17.55 32.46 -1.08
N ILE A 380 17.56 32.25 0.22
CA ILE A 380 18.14 31.04 0.82
C ILE A 380 17.28 29.82 0.44
N LEU A 381 15.95 29.93 0.48
CA LEU A 381 15.03 28.88 0.00
C LEU A 381 15.30 28.55 -1.47
N GLU A 382 15.42 29.57 -2.33
CA GLU A 382 15.74 29.42 -3.75
C GLU A 382 17.09 28.73 -3.96
N GLU A 383 18.12 29.11 -3.19
CA GLU A 383 19.45 28.50 -3.26
C GLU A 383 19.43 27.02 -2.87
N ILE A 384 18.77 26.68 -1.76
CA ILE A 384 18.64 25.28 -1.31
C ILE A 384 17.94 24.46 -2.41
N LEU A 385 16.84 24.98 -2.97
CA LEU A 385 16.10 24.30 -4.03
C LEU A 385 16.98 24.09 -5.26
N LYS A 386 17.63 25.15 -5.77
CA LYS A 386 18.42 25.09 -7.02
C LYS A 386 19.63 24.19 -6.92
N LYS A 387 20.28 24.14 -5.75
CA LYS A 387 21.48 23.33 -5.52
C LYS A 387 21.18 21.86 -5.29
N ASN A 388 20.00 21.52 -4.76
CA ASN A 388 19.73 20.19 -4.22
C ASN A 388 18.58 19.42 -4.88
N ILE A 389 17.65 20.07 -5.58
CA ILE A 389 16.41 19.43 -6.03
C ILE A 389 16.37 19.34 -7.56
N PHE A 390 16.36 18.10 -8.08
CA PHE A 390 16.42 17.82 -9.52
C PHE A 390 15.41 16.74 -9.92
N GLY A 391 14.82 16.88 -11.11
CA GLY A 391 13.86 15.92 -11.65
C GLY A 391 14.01 15.72 -13.15
N ILE A 392 13.72 14.51 -13.63
CA ILE A 392 13.58 14.21 -15.06
C ILE A 392 12.16 13.69 -15.31
N GLU A 393 11.50 14.22 -16.32
CA GLU A 393 10.15 13.80 -16.72
C GLU A 393 10.01 13.90 -18.24
N ILE A 394 9.31 12.94 -18.86
CA ILE A 394 9.10 12.91 -20.31
C ILE A 394 7.82 13.67 -20.71
N ASP A 395 6.80 13.71 -19.85
CA ASP A 395 5.53 14.37 -20.10
C ASP A 395 5.60 15.90 -19.78
N PRO A 396 5.40 16.77 -20.79
CA PRO A 396 5.54 18.21 -20.61
C PRO A 396 4.45 18.83 -19.72
N LYS A 397 3.32 18.15 -19.50
CA LYS A 397 2.29 18.64 -18.56
C LYS A 397 2.74 18.36 -17.13
N SER A 398 3.17 17.14 -16.84
CA SER A 398 3.60 16.68 -15.53
C SER A 398 4.79 17.48 -15.00
N ILE A 399 5.80 17.77 -15.84
CA ILE A 399 6.94 18.58 -15.42
C ILE A 399 6.55 20.02 -15.03
N LYS A 400 5.51 20.59 -15.65
CA LYS A 400 4.94 21.90 -15.27
C LYS A 400 4.25 21.80 -13.91
N VAL A 401 3.62 20.67 -13.58
CA VAL A 401 3.06 20.39 -12.24
C VAL A 401 4.15 20.25 -11.18
N ALA A 402 5.27 19.60 -11.51
CA ALA A 402 6.42 19.54 -10.60
C ALA A 402 6.97 20.93 -10.30
N ALA A 403 7.13 21.78 -11.32
CA ALA A 403 7.54 23.17 -11.13
C ALA A 403 6.54 23.95 -10.26
N PHE A 404 5.24 23.82 -10.55
CA PHE A 404 4.16 24.42 -9.78
C PHE A 404 4.23 24.04 -8.29
N SER A 405 4.37 22.74 -8.01
CA SER A 405 4.42 22.20 -6.65
C SER A 405 5.64 22.74 -5.87
N LEU A 406 6.79 22.85 -6.55
CA LEU A 406 8.00 23.43 -5.97
C LEU A 406 7.86 24.93 -5.71
N TYR A 407 7.21 25.69 -6.58
CA TYR A 407 6.93 27.12 -6.35
C TYR A 407 6.01 27.32 -5.15
N LEU A 408 4.98 26.49 -4.98
CA LEU A 408 4.12 26.54 -3.80
C LEU A 408 4.91 26.24 -2.52
N ALA A 409 5.79 25.24 -2.55
CA ALA A 409 6.65 24.90 -1.42
C ALA A 409 7.65 26.02 -1.04
N LEU A 410 8.13 26.79 -2.03
CA LEU A 410 8.92 28.01 -1.77
C LEU A 410 8.09 29.06 -1.01
N LEU A 411 6.84 29.28 -1.42
CA LEU A 411 5.96 30.29 -0.83
C LEU A 411 5.50 29.94 0.59
N GLU A 412 5.34 28.66 0.91
CA GLU A 412 4.82 28.17 2.19
C GLU A 412 5.62 28.67 3.40
N ASN A 413 6.95 28.74 3.27
CA ASN A 413 7.87 29.08 4.35
C ASN A 413 8.09 30.59 4.53
N LEU A 414 7.48 31.43 3.69
CA LEU A 414 7.69 32.87 3.72
C LEU A 414 6.90 33.56 4.84
N ASN A 415 7.55 34.55 5.46
CA ASN A 415 6.93 35.43 6.46
C ASN A 415 7.51 36.86 6.30
N PRO A 416 6.69 37.92 6.09
CA PRO A 416 5.23 37.92 6.02
C PRO A 416 4.68 37.20 4.78
N LYS A 417 3.47 36.65 4.91
CA LYS A 417 2.75 35.96 3.82
C LYS A 417 2.11 36.91 2.80
N THR A 418 2.48 38.18 2.81
CA THR A 418 1.83 39.29 2.09
C THR A 418 2.80 40.00 1.16
N GLY A 419 2.31 40.59 0.08
CA GLY A 419 3.09 41.54 -0.73
C GLY A 419 4.12 40.89 -1.67
N TRP A 420 3.90 39.65 -2.07
CA TRP A 420 4.83 38.89 -2.92
C TRP A 420 4.84 39.33 -4.40
N TRP A 421 3.87 40.14 -4.81
CA TRP A 421 3.70 40.70 -6.15
C TRP A 421 4.60 41.95 -6.37
N ASN A 422 4.50 42.60 -7.53
CA ASN A 422 5.37 43.72 -7.96
C ASN A 422 6.87 43.38 -8.00
N LYS A 423 7.21 42.16 -8.45
CA LYS A 423 8.61 41.68 -8.56
C LYS A 423 9.35 41.57 -7.21
N THR A 424 8.64 41.60 -6.10
CA THR A 424 9.21 41.35 -4.76
C THR A 424 9.73 39.93 -4.65
N ILE A 425 8.97 38.97 -5.19
CA ILE A 425 9.36 37.57 -5.29
C ILE A 425 9.32 37.14 -6.73
N GLN A 426 10.45 36.61 -7.20
CA GLN A 426 10.60 36.09 -8.54
C GLN A 426 11.04 34.63 -8.47
N PHE A 427 10.23 33.74 -9.03
CA PHE A 427 10.57 32.33 -9.05
C PHE A 427 11.79 32.06 -9.93
N PRO A 428 12.61 31.08 -9.55
CA PRO A 428 13.68 30.61 -10.41
C PRO A 428 13.10 29.90 -11.64
N TYR A 429 13.77 30.03 -12.78
CA TYR A 429 13.47 29.19 -13.95
C TYR A 429 13.92 27.75 -13.65
N LEU A 430 12.98 26.85 -13.37
CA LEU A 430 13.28 25.46 -13.03
C LEU A 430 13.30 24.54 -14.26
N ILE A 431 12.41 24.77 -15.22
CA ILE A 431 12.15 23.86 -16.34
C ILE A 431 13.19 24.02 -17.44
N ASN A 432 13.78 22.91 -17.85
CA ASN A 432 14.62 22.75 -19.03
C ASN A 432 13.87 21.91 -20.08
N ASP A 433 13.20 22.61 -20.99
CA ASP A 433 12.51 22.02 -22.14
C ASP A 433 12.91 22.79 -23.42
N PRO A 434 13.91 22.30 -24.18
CA PRO A 434 14.34 22.91 -25.42
C PRO A 434 13.25 22.94 -26.50
N GLU A 435 12.22 22.11 -26.39
CA GLU A 435 11.11 22.06 -27.35
C GLU A 435 10.01 23.10 -27.00
N ASP A 436 9.96 23.60 -25.76
CA ASP A 436 8.99 24.60 -25.33
C ASP A 436 9.49 26.02 -25.62
N THR A 437 9.09 26.56 -26.76
CA THR A 437 9.40 27.92 -27.21
C THR A 437 8.70 29.01 -26.39
N THR A 438 7.72 28.65 -25.55
CA THR A 438 7.00 29.61 -24.70
C THR A 438 7.77 29.97 -23.43
N LEU A 439 8.84 29.22 -23.12
CA LEU A 439 9.69 29.50 -21.96
C LEU A 439 10.58 30.73 -22.19
N LYS A 440 10.44 31.75 -21.33
CA LYS A 440 11.31 32.94 -21.36
C LYS A 440 12.79 32.61 -21.18
N LYS A 441 13.11 31.60 -20.37
CA LYS A 441 14.47 31.14 -20.06
C LYS A 441 14.46 29.68 -19.64
N GLN A 442 15.49 28.95 -20.04
CA GLN A 442 15.71 27.55 -19.65
C GLN A 442 16.29 27.46 -18.23
N GLY A 443 15.74 26.54 -17.44
CA GLY A 443 16.20 26.19 -16.10
C GLY A 443 17.22 25.05 -16.08
N ASN A 444 17.64 24.63 -14.87
CA ASN A 444 18.63 23.57 -14.67
C ASN A 444 18.23 22.56 -13.57
N ASN A 445 16.94 22.49 -13.20
CA ASN A 445 16.46 21.64 -12.10
C ASN A 445 15.51 20.55 -12.59
N LEU A 446 14.56 20.89 -13.46
CA LEU A 446 13.57 19.97 -13.98
C LEU A 446 13.79 19.77 -15.48
N PHE A 447 14.19 18.58 -15.91
CA PHE A 447 14.56 18.29 -17.30
C PHE A 447 13.45 17.54 -18.03
N LYS A 448 12.87 18.16 -19.07
CA LYS A 448 11.92 17.47 -19.95
C LYS A 448 12.72 16.57 -20.89
N ARG A 449 12.99 15.33 -20.49
CA ARG A 449 13.80 14.36 -21.26
C ARG A 449 13.28 12.95 -21.05
N ASP A 450 13.62 12.06 -21.98
CA ASP A 450 13.57 10.63 -21.70
C ASP A 450 14.74 10.26 -20.79
N THR A 451 14.45 9.87 -19.55
CA THR A 451 15.46 9.44 -18.58
C THR A 451 16.39 8.37 -19.14
N ILE A 452 15.93 7.50 -20.04
CA ILE A 452 16.69 6.35 -20.55
C ILE A 452 17.56 6.71 -21.74
N SER A 453 17.30 7.82 -22.44
CA SER A 453 18.14 8.31 -23.55
C SER A 453 19.54 8.78 -23.09
N ASP A 454 20.46 9.06 -24.01
CA ASP A 454 21.78 9.57 -23.60
C ASP A 454 21.66 10.98 -23.03
N LEU A 455 22.03 11.13 -21.76
CA LEU A 455 22.03 12.41 -21.01
C LEU A 455 23.44 12.79 -20.54
N SER A 456 24.47 12.14 -21.09
CA SER A 456 25.86 12.30 -20.63
C SER A 456 26.43 13.71 -20.84
N GLU A 457 25.88 14.47 -21.77
CA GLU A 457 26.22 15.88 -22.03
C GLU A 457 25.70 16.83 -20.95
N ILE A 458 24.70 16.42 -20.15
CA ILE A 458 24.11 17.25 -19.10
C ILE A 458 24.89 17.01 -17.80
N GLU A 459 25.98 17.76 -17.60
CA GLU A 459 26.92 17.57 -16.48
C GLU A 459 26.26 17.63 -15.10
N ILE A 460 25.25 18.50 -14.92
CA ILE A 460 24.52 18.63 -13.66
C ILE A 460 23.73 17.37 -13.28
N LEU A 461 23.45 16.47 -14.23
CA LEU A 461 22.79 15.18 -13.98
C LEU A 461 23.75 14.07 -13.52
N LYS A 462 24.98 14.41 -13.12
CA LYS A 462 25.96 13.46 -12.58
C LYS A 462 26.16 13.65 -11.08
N ASN A 463 26.64 12.60 -10.41
CA ASN A 463 27.09 12.60 -9.01
C ASN A 463 26.02 13.10 -8.03
N PHE A 464 24.84 12.47 -8.05
CA PHE A 464 23.82 12.70 -7.03
C PHE A 464 24.16 11.95 -5.73
N ASP A 465 23.85 12.59 -4.61
CA ASP A 465 23.98 12.01 -3.26
C ASP A 465 22.79 11.09 -2.94
N LEU A 466 21.63 11.43 -3.51
CA LEU A 466 20.38 10.71 -3.28
C LEU A 466 19.55 10.61 -4.57
N ILE A 467 19.01 9.42 -4.84
CA ILE A 467 17.99 9.20 -5.87
C ILE A 467 16.76 8.57 -5.22
N VAL A 468 15.61 9.22 -5.38
CA VAL A 468 14.32 8.78 -4.85
C VAL A 468 13.24 8.94 -5.91
N GLY A 469 12.21 8.10 -5.92
CA GLY A 469 11.16 8.24 -6.91
C GLY A 469 10.28 7.01 -7.10
N ASN A 470 9.26 7.17 -7.95
CA ASN A 470 8.36 6.12 -8.40
C ASN A 470 8.42 6.00 -9.94
N PRO A 471 9.41 5.27 -10.49
CA PRO A 471 9.53 5.09 -11.94
C PRO A 471 8.31 4.39 -12.56
N PRO A 472 8.05 4.56 -13.86
CA PRO A 472 6.86 4.01 -14.52
C PRO A 472 6.87 2.47 -14.59
N PHE A 473 5.68 1.86 -14.47
CA PHE A 473 5.48 0.42 -14.60
C PHE A 473 4.80 0.05 -15.92
N GLY A 474 5.16 -1.09 -16.50
CA GLY A 474 4.44 -1.63 -17.65
C GLY A 474 5.30 -2.50 -18.56
N THR A 475 4.62 -3.40 -19.28
CA THR A 475 5.22 -4.29 -20.28
C THR A 475 4.60 -4.12 -21.67
N LYS A 476 3.68 -3.17 -21.83
CA LYS A 476 2.98 -2.87 -23.08
C LYS A 476 3.32 -1.45 -23.52
N ASN A 477 3.24 -1.19 -24.83
CA ASN A 477 3.49 0.14 -25.42
C ASN A 477 4.83 0.75 -24.98
N LEU A 478 5.87 -0.09 -24.90
CA LEU A 478 7.20 0.35 -24.49
C LEU A 478 7.81 1.30 -25.52
N LEU A 479 8.44 2.38 -25.05
CA LEU A 479 9.21 3.25 -25.93
C LEU A 479 10.38 2.49 -26.58
N PRO A 480 10.81 2.87 -27.80
CA PRO A 480 11.98 2.26 -28.44
C PRO A 480 13.24 2.35 -27.60
N THR A 481 13.43 3.43 -26.85
CA THR A 481 14.56 3.65 -25.94
C THR A 481 14.60 2.58 -24.83
N ILE A 482 13.46 2.36 -24.15
CA ILE A 482 13.29 1.28 -23.16
C ILE A 482 13.58 -0.09 -23.79
N THR A 483 12.98 -0.35 -24.95
CA THR A 483 13.09 -1.65 -25.62
C THR A 483 14.54 -1.96 -25.98
N ASN A 484 15.25 -0.99 -26.56
CA ASN A 484 16.65 -1.11 -26.94
C ASN A 484 17.56 -1.23 -25.73
N TYR A 485 17.30 -0.48 -24.66
CA TYR A 485 18.04 -0.58 -23.40
C TYR A 485 17.93 -1.98 -22.79
N CYS A 486 16.71 -2.48 -22.63
CA CYS A 486 16.50 -3.83 -22.07
C CYS A 486 17.13 -4.92 -22.95
N LYS A 487 17.11 -4.78 -24.29
CA LYS A 487 17.81 -5.72 -25.18
C LYS A 487 19.32 -5.67 -25.01
N LYS A 488 19.90 -4.46 -24.93
CA LYS A 488 21.34 -4.24 -24.76
C LYS A 488 21.84 -4.85 -23.45
N GLU A 489 21.15 -4.59 -22.35
CA GLU A 489 21.51 -5.06 -21.01
C GLU A 489 20.99 -6.49 -20.69
N ASN A 490 20.30 -7.14 -21.64
CA ASN A 490 19.68 -8.45 -21.48
C ASN A 490 18.68 -8.54 -20.30
N PHE A 491 17.93 -7.46 -20.08
CA PHE A 491 16.87 -7.36 -19.09
C PHE A 491 15.49 -7.62 -19.68
N ALA A 492 14.51 -7.86 -18.80
CA ALA A 492 13.14 -8.05 -19.23
C ALA A 492 12.58 -6.76 -19.84
N GLN A 493 11.65 -6.92 -20.79
CA GLN A 493 10.97 -5.81 -21.46
C GLN A 493 9.93 -5.19 -20.51
N GLU A 494 10.41 -4.43 -19.54
CA GLU A 494 9.62 -3.76 -18.52
C GLU A 494 10.18 -2.36 -18.22
N MET A 495 9.29 -1.37 -18.19
CA MET A 495 9.64 0.05 -18.07
C MET A 495 10.50 0.37 -16.85
N VAL A 496 10.29 -0.28 -15.71
CA VAL A 496 10.94 0.09 -14.45
C VAL A 496 12.43 -0.30 -14.40
N LEU A 497 12.83 -1.37 -15.09
CA LEU A 497 14.18 -1.95 -14.95
C LEU A 497 15.30 -1.00 -15.42
N PRO A 498 15.18 -0.33 -16.59
CA PRO A 498 16.15 0.68 -17.00
C PRO A 498 16.31 1.84 -16.03
N PHE A 499 15.24 2.27 -15.35
CA PHE A 499 15.31 3.37 -14.39
C PHE A 499 16.11 2.99 -13.15
N LEU A 500 15.87 1.79 -12.60
CA LEU A 500 16.69 1.27 -11.50
C LEU A 500 18.15 1.14 -11.96
N HIS A 501 18.39 0.55 -13.13
CA HIS A 501 19.75 0.38 -13.63
C HIS A 501 20.50 1.72 -13.80
N LYS A 502 19.81 2.72 -14.36
CA LYS A 502 20.40 4.02 -14.66
C LYS A 502 20.58 4.92 -13.43
N ALA A 503 19.77 4.76 -12.39
CA ALA A 503 19.95 5.45 -11.13
C ALA A 503 21.37 5.22 -10.55
N ALA A 504 21.89 3.99 -10.64
CA ALA A 504 23.26 3.68 -10.22
C ALA A 504 24.34 4.47 -10.98
N ALA A 505 24.07 4.87 -12.24
CA ALA A 505 24.97 5.71 -13.02
C ALA A 505 24.87 7.20 -12.66
N PHE A 506 23.68 7.66 -12.27
CA PHE A 506 23.47 9.04 -11.79
C PHE A 506 24.03 9.27 -10.38
N ALA A 507 24.04 8.23 -9.54
CA ALA A 507 24.53 8.26 -8.15
C ALA A 507 25.58 7.16 -7.88
N PRO A 508 26.80 7.26 -8.46
CA PRO A 508 27.84 6.25 -8.27
C PRO A 508 28.29 6.10 -6.80
N ASN A 509 28.24 7.19 -6.02
CA ASN A 509 28.58 7.19 -4.59
C ASN A 509 27.38 7.52 -3.69
N GLY A 510 26.19 7.67 -4.28
CA GLY A 510 24.98 8.09 -3.59
C GLY A 510 24.10 6.93 -3.16
N LYS A 511 23.09 7.24 -2.35
CA LYS A 511 22.04 6.29 -1.95
C LYS A 511 20.90 6.33 -2.95
N ILE A 512 20.27 5.18 -3.19
CA ILE A 512 19.15 5.04 -4.12
C ILE A 512 18.01 4.32 -3.42
N ALA A 513 16.81 4.90 -3.49
CA ALA A 513 15.59 4.28 -3.02
C ALA A 513 14.46 4.45 -4.04
N LEU A 514 14.15 3.39 -4.77
CA LEU A 514 13.15 3.43 -5.86
C LEU A 514 12.04 2.40 -5.65
N ILE A 515 10.83 2.80 -6.02
CA ILE A 515 9.66 1.92 -6.03
C ILE A 515 9.67 1.10 -7.33
N PHE A 516 9.29 -0.17 -7.26
CA PHE A 516 9.22 -1.06 -8.42
C PHE A 516 8.15 -2.13 -8.26
N ASN A 517 7.77 -2.78 -9.36
CA ASN A 517 6.82 -3.90 -9.29
C ASN A 517 7.48 -5.12 -8.61
N THR A 518 6.85 -5.66 -7.56
CA THR A 518 7.35 -6.81 -6.79
C THR A 518 7.69 -8.02 -7.66
N LYS A 519 7.02 -8.22 -8.80
CA LYS A 519 7.31 -9.35 -9.69
C LYS A 519 8.78 -9.40 -10.14
N VAL A 520 9.50 -8.29 -10.12
CA VAL A 520 10.94 -8.26 -10.43
C VAL A 520 11.74 -9.15 -9.47
N LEU A 521 11.29 -9.28 -8.21
CA LEU A 521 11.91 -10.17 -7.22
C LEU A 521 11.61 -11.65 -7.48
N THR A 522 10.45 -11.99 -8.05
CA THR A 522 9.96 -13.37 -8.07
C THR A 522 9.89 -14.00 -9.45
N ASN A 523 9.83 -13.21 -10.53
CA ASN A 523 9.66 -13.72 -11.89
C ASN A 523 10.83 -14.63 -12.30
N THR A 524 10.48 -15.77 -12.88
CA THR A 524 11.40 -16.87 -13.19
C THR A 524 11.99 -16.81 -14.59
N ALA A 525 11.56 -15.87 -15.44
CA ALA A 525 12.15 -15.70 -16.77
C ALA A 525 13.59 -15.19 -16.66
N GLY A 526 14.48 -15.73 -17.50
CA GLY A 526 15.93 -15.48 -17.41
C GLY A 526 16.32 -14.01 -17.48
N THR A 527 15.59 -13.19 -18.23
CA THR A 527 15.85 -11.74 -18.32
C THR A 527 15.52 -10.98 -17.02
N TYR A 528 14.59 -11.46 -16.19
CA TYR A 528 14.41 -10.94 -14.82
C TYR A 528 15.50 -11.45 -13.88
N GLN A 529 15.95 -12.70 -14.06
CA GLN A 529 17.07 -13.26 -13.29
C GLN A 529 18.36 -12.47 -13.50
N ASN A 530 18.66 -12.09 -14.74
CA ASN A 530 19.81 -11.25 -15.08
C ASN A 530 19.76 -9.89 -14.38
N PHE A 531 18.59 -9.25 -14.34
CA PHE A 531 18.40 -8.00 -13.63
C PHE A 531 18.63 -8.16 -12.12
N ARG A 532 18.11 -9.25 -11.52
CA ARG A 532 18.36 -9.53 -10.09
C ARG A 532 19.83 -9.79 -9.80
N GLU A 533 20.53 -10.53 -10.66
CA GLU A 533 21.97 -10.72 -10.50
C GLU A 533 22.68 -9.36 -10.51
N TRP A 534 22.38 -8.48 -11.47
CA TRP A 534 22.91 -7.11 -11.45
C TRP A 534 22.57 -6.37 -10.14
N LEU A 535 21.30 -6.41 -9.70
CA LEU A 535 20.84 -5.67 -8.53
C LEU A 535 21.51 -6.14 -7.24
N PHE A 536 21.56 -7.46 -6.99
CA PHE A 536 21.98 -8.02 -5.70
C PHE A 536 23.47 -8.35 -5.63
N LYS A 537 24.11 -8.67 -6.76
CA LYS A 537 25.55 -8.98 -6.82
C LYS A 537 26.38 -7.80 -7.31
N GLY A 538 25.80 -6.95 -8.18
CA GLY A 538 26.47 -5.79 -8.75
C GLY A 538 26.29 -4.48 -7.98
N ASN A 539 25.50 -4.49 -6.91
CA ASN A 539 25.24 -3.35 -6.03
C ASN A 539 25.06 -3.84 -4.58
N TYR A 540 25.20 -2.94 -3.61
CA TYR A 540 24.89 -3.22 -2.22
C TYR A 540 23.43 -2.85 -1.91
N VAL A 541 22.57 -3.86 -1.83
CA VAL A 541 21.17 -3.70 -1.38
C VAL A 541 21.11 -3.76 0.14
N GLU A 542 20.65 -2.70 0.78
CA GLU A 542 20.54 -2.64 2.24
C GLU A 542 19.26 -3.32 2.72
N LYS A 543 18.12 -2.90 2.15
CA LYS A 543 16.80 -3.33 2.57
C LYS A 543 15.76 -3.28 1.44
N ILE A 544 14.71 -4.08 1.59
CA ILE A 544 13.57 -4.13 0.67
C ILE A 544 12.27 -4.15 1.47
N TYR A 545 11.32 -3.30 1.09
CA TYR A 545 9.94 -3.38 1.57
C TYR A 545 9.07 -3.98 0.47
N ASN A 546 8.34 -5.06 0.75
CA ASN A 546 7.42 -5.71 -0.18
C ASN A 546 5.96 -5.50 0.25
N PHE A 547 5.24 -4.62 -0.45
CA PHE A 547 3.83 -4.32 -0.17
C PHE A 547 2.84 -5.11 -1.05
N SER A 548 3.30 -6.12 -1.81
CA SER A 548 2.41 -6.92 -2.69
C SER A 548 1.27 -7.66 -1.98
N ILE A 549 1.40 -7.86 -0.67
CA ILE A 549 0.38 -8.39 0.25
C ILE A 549 -0.86 -7.49 0.26
N LEU A 550 -0.67 -6.17 0.17
CA LEU A 550 -1.70 -5.15 0.33
C LEU A 550 -2.51 -4.91 -0.96
N ARG A 551 -2.18 -5.55 -2.09
CA ARG A 551 -2.92 -5.38 -3.37
C ARG A 551 -4.41 -5.75 -3.29
N LYS A 552 -4.75 -6.66 -2.36
CA LYS A 552 -6.11 -7.18 -2.12
C LYS A 552 -6.73 -6.63 -0.84
N ALA A 553 -6.12 -5.63 -0.20
CA ALA A 553 -6.69 -5.00 0.98
C ALA A 553 -8.14 -4.57 0.68
N PRO A 554 -9.12 -4.87 1.57
CA PRO A 554 -10.50 -4.54 1.32
C PRO A 554 -10.66 -3.05 1.00
N LYS A 555 -11.54 -2.75 0.05
CA LYS A 555 -11.99 -1.38 -0.22
C LYS A 555 -12.90 -0.95 0.93
N PHE A 556 -12.36 -0.63 2.10
CA PHE A 556 -13.16 0.02 3.13
C PHE A 556 -13.26 1.50 2.79
N SER A 557 -14.52 1.96 2.66
CA SER A 557 -15.00 3.34 2.68
C SER A 557 -14.19 4.46 1.98
N GLY A 558 -13.31 4.18 1.01
CA GLY A 558 -12.89 5.14 -0.01
C GLY A 558 -11.44 5.14 -0.50
N GLY A 559 -10.72 4.02 -0.41
CA GLY A 559 -9.48 3.81 -1.16
C GLY A 559 -8.74 2.55 -0.69
N GLN A 560 -7.78 2.05 -1.47
CA GLN A 560 -6.74 1.17 -0.90
C GLN A 560 -5.87 2.06 0.01
N LEU A 561 -5.20 1.48 1.02
CA LEU A 561 -4.15 2.17 1.82
C LEU A 561 -3.14 2.95 0.95
N PHE A 562 -3.03 2.54 -0.31
CA PHE A 562 -2.27 3.18 -1.36
C PHE A 562 -3.17 3.44 -2.58
N GLY A 563 -4.00 4.48 -2.54
CA GLY A 563 -4.78 4.94 -3.71
C GLY A 563 -5.69 3.89 -4.36
N SER A 564 -6.20 4.13 -5.56
CA SER A 564 -7.10 3.19 -6.26
C SER A 564 -6.37 2.16 -7.13
N ALA A 565 -5.04 2.16 -7.13
CA ALA A 565 -4.26 1.48 -8.17
C ALA A 565 -2.83 1.07 -7.78
N VAL A 566 -2.56 0.76 -6.51
CA VAL A 566 -1.24 0.21 -6.20
C VAL A 566 -1.28 -1.30 -6.44
N GLY A 567 -0.82 -1.66 -7.64
CA GLY A 567 -0.43 -3.02 -7.96
C GLY A 567 0.61 -3.55 -6.96
N PRO A 568 1.10 -4.79 -7.11
CA PRO A 568 2.10 -5.32 -6.19
C PRO A 568 3.41 -4.54 -6.31
N ILE A 569 3.66 -3.60 -5.39
CA ILE A 569 4.88 -2.79 -5.36
C ILE A 569 5.84 -3.24 -4.26
N SER A 570 7.11 -2.94 -4.48
CA SER A 570 8.17 -3.00 -3.50
C SER A 570 9.02 -1.73 -3.56
N ILE A 571 9.77 -1.45 -2.50
CA ILE A 571 10.82 -0.41 -2.47
C ILE A 571 12.15 -1.11 -2.27
N VAL A 572 13.16 -0.73 -3.04
CA VAL A 572 14.54 -1.21 -2.85
C VAL A 572 15.45 -0.06 -2.48
N PHE A 573 16.23 -0.25 -1.41
CA PHE A 573 17.25 0.68 -0.94
C PHE A 573 18.62 0.08 -1.25
N TYR A 574 19.39 0.74 -2.09
CA TYR A 574 20.67 0.24 -2.55
C TYR A 574 21.63 1.36 -2.92
N GLN A 575 22.90 1.01 -3.05
CA GLN A 575 23.97 1.89 -3.50
C GLN A 575 24.94 1.08 -4.36
N LYS A 576 25.66 1.75 -5.26
CA LYS A 576 26.55 1.07 -6.21
C LYS A 576 27.72 0.41 -5.49
N GLU A 577 28.40 1.19 -4.65
CA GLU A 577 29.56 0.75 -3.87
C GLU A 577 29.16 0.12 -2.54
N LYS A 578 29.92 -0.88 -2.11
CA LYS A 578 29.72 -1.54 -0.81
C LYS A 578 30.17 -0.60 0.32
N PRO A 579 29.33 -0.34 1.34
CA PRO A 579 29.73 0.50 2.48
C PRO A 579 30.74 -0.23 3.36
N GLU A 580 31.54 0.53 4.13
CA GLU A 580 32.57 -0.02 5.04
C GLU A 580 31.98 -1.03 6.04
N ASN A 581 30.83 -0.71 6.64
CA ASN A 581 30.13 -1.56 7.62
C ASN A 581 29.02 -2.38 6.95
N SER A 582 29.39 -3.19 5.97
CA SER A 582 28.42 -4.06 5.29
C SER A 582 27.91 -5.17 6.21
N LYS A 583 26.61 -5.45 6.17
CA LYS A 583 26.01 -6.62 6.84
C LYS A 583 26.08 -7.86 5.95
N ASP A 584 26.01 -9.06 6.51
CA ASP A 584 25.91 -10.31 5.71
C ASP A 584 24.47 -10.64 5.28
N THR A 585 23.51 -9.84 5.74
CA THR A 585 22.08 -10.01 5.43
C THR A 585 21.47 -8.77 4.77
N ILE A 586 20.38 -8.99 4.03
CA ILE A 586 19.48 -7.95 3.51
C ILE A 586 18.24 -7.93 4.40
N THR A 587 17.85 -6.75 4.89
CA THR A 587 16.58 -6.62 5.63
C THR A 587 15.41 -6.63 4.66
N TYR A 588 14.46 -7.53 4.85
CA TYR A 588 13.30 -7.73 4.00
C TYR A 588 12.03 -7.61 4.84
N TYR A 589 11.19 -6.63 4.50
CA TYR A 589 9.91 -6.41 5.14
C TYR A 589 8.78 -6.89 4.25
N ALA A 590 7.88 -7.71 4.79
CA ALA A 590 6.67 -8.15 4.12
C ALA A 590 5.46 -7.98 5.07
N PRO A 591 4.97 -6.74 5.26
CA PRO A 591 3.91 -6.43 6.23
C PRO A 591 2.63 -7.23 5.96
N LYS A 592 2.16 -7.96 6.97
CA LYS A 592 0.92 -8.76 6.91
C LYS A 592 -0.27 -8.03 7.55
N THR A 593 -0.31 -6.71 7.36
CA THR A 593 -1.36 -5.85 7.92
C THR A 593 -2.69 -6.09 7.22
N TYR A 594 -3.54 -6.94 7.81
CA TYR A 594 -4.95 -7.10 7.43
C TYR A 594 -5.93 -6.59 8.50
N ILE A 595 -5.44 -6.50 9.73
CA ILE A 595 -6.05 -5.70 10.79
C ILE A 595 -5.31 -4.38 10.73
N LYS A 596 -5.83 -3.41 10.00
CA LYS A 596 -5.27 -2.07 10.08
C LYS A 596 -5.72 -1.54 11.47
N ASN A 597 -4.78 -0.96 12.22
CA ASN A 597 -5.12 -0.09 13.36
C ASN A 597 -5.62 1.22 12.75
N ASP A 598 -6.76 1.16 12.05
CA ASP A 598 -7.26 2.16 11.07
C ASP A 598 -7.57 3.57 11.57
N VAL A 599 -7.39 3.88 12.84
CA VAL A 599 -7.39 5.29 13.25
C VAL A 599 -6.10 5.96 12.84
N LEU A 600 -5.02 5.19 12.80
CA LEU A 600 -3.87 5.53 12.04
C LEU A 600 -4.18 5.03 10.63
N GLU A 601 -4.48 5.92 9.69
CA GLU A 601 -4.30 5.56 8.28
C GLU A 601 -2.86 5.03 8.19
N GLY A 602 -2.59 3.72 8.08
CA GLY A 602 -1.21 3.22 8.11
C GLY A 602 -0.98 1.70 8.15
N ILE A 603 0.25 1.31 7.82
CA ILE A 603 0.73 -0.07 7.70
C ILE A 603 1.41 -0.45 9.02
N VAL A 604 1.14 -1.66 9.50
CA VAL A 604 1.80 -2.22 10.70
C VAL A 604 2.79 -3.29 10.26
N ILE A 605 4.07 -3.08 10.56
CA ILE A 605 5.12 -4.08 10.43
C ILE A 605 5.28 -4.72 11.80
N ASP A 606 4.83 -5.96 11.93
CA ASP A 606 5.12 -6.77 13.10
C ASP A 606 6.57 -7.24 13.07
N ALA A 607 7.17 -7.51 14.23
CA ALA A 607 8.52 -8.06 14.30
C ALA A 607 8.70 -9.35 13.47
N SER A 608 7.64 -10.14 13.27
CA SER A 608 7.64 -11.34 12.40
C SER A 608 7.63 -11.04 10.90
N ASP A 609 7.28 -9.81 10.51
CA ASP A 609 7.24 -9.36 9.12
C ASP A 609 8.59 -8.83 8.64
N GLU A 610 9.51 -8.53 9.58
CA GLU A 610 10.91 -8.21 9.33
C GLU A 610 11.74 -9.50 9.26
N LYS A 611 12.54 -9.64 8.20
CA LYS A 611 13.43 -10.78 8.01
C LYS A 611 14.82 -10.32 7.60
N HIS A 612 15.83 -11.04 8.07
CA HIS A 612 17.21 -10.83 7.66
C HIS A 612 17.64 -11.97 6.74
N LEU A 613 17.60 -11.72 5.44
CA LEU A 613 17.86 -12.74 4.42
C LEU A 613 19.37 -12.84 4.12
N PRO A 614 19.97 -14.03 4.05
CA PRO A 614 21.38 -14.18 3.72
C PRO A 614 21.72 -13.62 2.34
N ARG A 615 22.72 -12.73 2.25
CA ARG A 615 23.14 -12.12 0.97
C ARG A 615 23.53 -13.14 -0.08
N ILE A 616 24.29 -14.15 0.33
CA ILE A 616 24.75 -15.25 -0.53
C ILE A 616 23.57 -15.93 -1.24
N GLU A 617 22.43 -16.08 -0.55
CA GLU A 617 21.22 -16.66 -1.14
C GLU A 617 20.52 -15.65 -2.06
N CYS A 618 20.40 -14.39 -1.63
CA CYS A 618 19.80 -13.31 -2.43
C CYS A 618 20.54 -13.02 -3.75
N GLU A 619 21.85 -13.29 -3.82
CA GLU A 619 22.69 -13.12 -5.00
C GLU A 619 22.48 -14.21 -6.07
N LYS A 620 21.87 -15.35 -5.72
CA LYS A 620 21.56 -16.42 -6.69
C LYS A 620 20.47 -15.95 -7.65
N LYS A 621 20.73 -16.02 -8.96
CA LYS A 621 19.83 -15.53 -10.01
C LYS A 621 18.42 -16.15 -9.96
N ASP A 622 18.34 -17.41 -9.54
CA ASP A 622 17.14 -18.26 -9.52
C ASP A 622 16.58 -18.49 -8.11
N THR A 623 17.10 -17.77 -7.10
CA THR A 623 16.63 -17.86 -5.72
C THR A 623 15.11 -17.71 -5.60
N LYS A 624 14.56 -18.44 -4.62
CA LYS A 624 13.15 -18.43 -4.25
C LYS A 624 12.92 -17.77 -2.89
N ILE A 625 14.00 -17.31 -2.25
CA ILE A 625 13.95 -16.76 -0.90
C ILE A 625 12.98 -15.60 -0.79
N TRP A 626 12.88 -14.72 -1.80
CA TRP A 626 11.94 -13.59 -1.80
C TRP A 626 10.48 -14.02 -1.66
N LYS A 627 10.12 -15.12 -2.32
CA LYS A 627 8.75 -15.63 -2.31
C LYS A 627 8.45 -16.45 -1.06
N ILE A 628 9.43 -17.23 -0.59
CA ILE A 628 9.32 -18.03 0.63
C ILE A 628 9.27 -17.11 1.86
N ALA A 629 10.18 -16.14 1.95
CA ALA A 629 10.25 -15.16 3.04
C ALA A 629 8.98 -14.31 3.16
N MET A 630 8.21 -14.14 2.09
CA MET A 630 6.94 -13.43 2.14
C MET A 630 5.88 -14.17 2.99
N TRP A 631 5.86 -15.52 2.97
CA TRP A 631 4.77 -16.32 3.54
C TRP A 631 5.20 -17.34 4.60
N GLY A 632 6.33 -18.02 4.40
CA GLY A 632 6.87 -19.04 5.30
C GLY A 632 7.81 -18.47 6.36
N SER A 633 8.46 -19.35 7.11
CA SER A 633 9.56 -19.13 8.07
C SER A 633 10.92 -19.51 7.46
N CYS A 634 11.99 -19.50 8.24
CA CYS A 634 13.26 -20.11 7.82
C CYS A 634 13.15 -21.63 7.63
N PHE A 635 12.29 -22.30 8.41
CA PHE A 635 12.08 -23.74 8.32
C PHE A 635 11.39 -24.13 7.00
N ASP A 636 10.50 -23.29 6.47
CA ASP A 636 9.90 -23.49 5.15
C ASP A 636 10.97 -23.44 4.04
N PHE A 637 11.97 -22.55 4.18
CA PHE A 637 13.10 -22.46 3.24
C PHE A 637 13.99 -23.70 3.32
N GLU A 638 14.38 -24.11 4.53
CA GLU A 638 15.17 -25.34 4.75
C GLU A 638 14.47 -26.59 4.20
N LEU A 639 13.16 -26.71 4.43
CA LEU A 639 12.35 -27.81 3.91
C LEU A 639 12.34 -27.82 2.38
N ILE A 640 12.12 -26.67 1.73
CA ILE A 640 12.13 -26.59 0.27
C ILE A 640 13.51 -26.95 -0.30
N GLU A 641 14.60 -26.48 0.29
CA GLU A 641 15.96 -26.81 -0.15
C GLU A 641 16.25 -28.30 0.01
N LYS A 642 15.87 -28.91 1.14
CA LYS A 642 15.97 -30.36 1.37
C LYS A 642 15.20 -31.16 0.31
N LEU A 643 14.00 -30.71 -0.06
CA LEU A 643 13.20 -31.38 -1.08
C LEU A 643 13.82 -31.23 -2.47
N ASN A 644 14.32 -30.03 -2.81
CA ASN A 644 15.02 -29.79 -4.06
C ASN A 644 16.33 -30.58 -4.17
N SER A 645 17.00 -30.89 -3.06
CA SER A 645 18.19 -31.75 -3.07
C SER A 645 17.86 -33.24 -3.17
N ASN A 646 16.72 -33.67 -2.60
CA ASN A 646 16.34 -35.07 -2.55
C ASN A 646 15.54 -35.55 -3.76
N PHE A 647 14.91 -34.64 -4.50
CA PHE A 647 14.06 -34.97 -5.65
C PHE A 647 14.47 -34.16 -6.88
N ILE A 648 14.52 -34.81 -8.04
CA ILE A 648 14.55 -34.09 -9.32
C ILE A 648 13.21 -33.36 -9.52
N SER A 649 13.23 -32.24 -10.23
CA SER A 649 11.99 -31.53 -10.60
C SER A 649 11.16 -32.32 -11.61
N LEU A 650 9.84 -32.12 -11.64
CA LEU A 650 8.98 -32.69 -12.69
C LEU A 650 9.47 -32.36 -14.11
N LYS A 651 10.04 -31.16 -14.30
CA LYS A 651 10.67 -30.75 -15.55
C LYS A 651 11.81 -31.68 -15.96
N ASN A 652 12.71 -31.98 -15.03
CA ASN A 652 13.86 -32.86 -15.30
C ASN A 652 13.40 -34.30 -15.47
N PHE A 653 12.46 -34.77 -14.65
CA PHE A 653 11.86 -36.10 -14.80
C PHE A 653 11.25 -36.31 -16.19
N VAL A 654 10.42 -35.36 -16.66
CA VAL A 654 9.82 -35.44 -18.01
C VAL A 654 10.90 -35.36 -19.09
N LYS A 655 11.93 -34.54 -18.91
CA LYS A 655 13.06 -34.44 -19.85
C LYS A 655 13.83 -35.76 -19.95
N GLU A 656 14.07 -36.44 -18.84
CA GLU A 656 14.76 -37.73 -18.77
C GLU A 656 13.88 -38.89 -19.27
N ASN A 657 12.56 -38.73 -19.26
CA ASN A 657 11.57 -39.73 -19.69
C ASN A 657 10.73 -39.24 -20.88
N ASN A 658 11.31 -38.48 -21.80
CA ASN A 658 10.59 -37.77 -22.87
C ASN A 658 9.90 -38.68 -23.91
N GLU A 659 10.27 -39.96 -23.97
CA GLU A 659 9.58 -40.97 -24.80
C GLU A 659 8.22 -41.37 -24.20
N VAL A 660 8.10 -41.28 -22.87
CA VAL A 660 6.91 -41.70 -22.12
C VAL A 660 6.06 -40.52 -21.69
N TRP A 661 6.71 -39.44 -21.25
CA TRP A 661 6.07 -38.26 -20.68
C TRP A 661 6.27 -37.03 -21.53
N ASP A 662 5.22 -36.22 -21.64
CA ASP A 662 5.32 -34.86 -22.17
C ASP A 662 4.27 -33.95 -21.52
N TYR A 663 4.44 -32.64 -21.62
CA TYR A 663 3.45 -31.66 -21.17
C TYR A 663 3.32 -30.49 -22.14
N SER A 664 2.12 -29.91 -22.22
CA SER A 664 1.87 -28.73 -23.05
C SER A 664 0.79 -27.83 -22.45
N THR A 665 0.80 -26.56 -22.86
CA THR A 665 -0.37 -25.68 -22.72
C THR A 665 -1.50 -26.14 -23.65
N GLY A 666 -2.74 -25.78 -23.31
CA GLY A 666 -3.89 -25.99 -24.19
C GLY A 666 -3.87 -25.13 -25.45
N ILE A 667 -4.93 -25.25 -26.26
CA ILE A 667 -5.07 -24.52 -27.53
C ILE A 667 -5.12 -22.99 -27.30
N MET A 668 -4.50 -22.23 -28.21
CA MET A 668 -4.36 -20.76 -28.12
C MET A 668 -4.97 -20.08 -29.33
N ALA A 669 -5.69 -18.98 -29.11
CA ALA A 669 -6.33 -18.17 -30.15
C ALA A 669 -5.43 -16.99 -30.61
N ASP A 670 -4.10 -17.15 -30.56
CA ASP A 670 -3.18 -16.09 -30.99
C ASP A 670 -3.11 -16.00 -32.52
N SER A 671 -2.97 -14.77 -33.04
CA SER A 671 -3.17 -14.42 -34.45
C SER A 671 -2.06 -14.89 -35.40
N LEU A 672 -0.98 -15.52 -34.92
CA LEU A 672 0.21 -15.75 -35.74
C LEU A 672 0.23 -17.14 -36.40
N LYS A 673 -0.51 -18.13 -35.88
CA LYS A 673 -0.60 -19.50 -36.42
C LYS A 673 -1.93 -20.19 -36.08
N LEU A 674 -3.04 -19.68 -36.60
CA LEU A 674 -4.37 -20.28 -36.41
C LEU A 674 -4.60 -21.39 -37.45
N GLU A 675 -5.04 -22.58 -37.01
CA GLU A 675 -5.01 -23.81 -37.83
C GLU A 675 -6.37 -24.51 -37.96
N PHE A 676 -7.23 -24.49 -36.93
CA PHE A 676 -8.49 -25.26 -36.93
C PHE A 676 -9.54 -24.75 -35.93
N ILE A 677 -10.80 -25.14 -36.14
CA ILE A 677 -11.93 -24.88 -35.23
C ILE A 677 -12.35 -26.24 -34.61
N PRO A 678 -12.06 -26.52 -33.33
CA PRO A 678 -12.62 -27.68 -32.65
C PRO A 678 -14.12 -27.46 -32.42
N GLU A 679 -14.94 -28.45 -32.77
CA GLU A 679 -16.41 -28.40 -32.57
C GLU A 679 -16.76 -28.21 -31.09
N LYS A 680 -16.04 -28.91 -30.21
CA LYS A 680 -16.18 -28.83 -28.76
C LYS A 680 -14.85 -28.59 -28.09
N VAL A 681 -14.91 -27.95 -26.93
CA VAL A 681 -13.76 -27.76 -26.05
C VAL A 681 -14.18 -28.00 -24.60
N ILE A 682 -13.23 -28.44 -23.78
CA ILE A 682 -13.39 -28.55 -22.34
C ILE A 682 -13.46 -27.15 -21.73
N HIS A 683 -14.60 -26.80 -21.15
CA HIS A 683 -14.79 -25.53 -20.49
C HIS A 683 -13.96 -25.48 -19.19
N THR A 684 -12.93 -24.63 -19.16
CA THR A 684 -11.97 -24.59 -18.05
C THR A 684 -12.59 -24.22 -16.70
N GLN A 685 -13.73 -23.51 -16.67
CA GLN A 685 -14.43 -23.23 -15.41
C GLN A 685 -15.13 -24.48 -14.84
N SER A 686 -15.52 -25.41 -15.71
CA SER A 686 -16.20 -26.66 -15.35
C SER A 686 -15.25 -27.77 -14.88
N ILE A 687 -13.94 -27.66 -15.14
CA ILE A 687 -12.92 -28.61 -14.65
C ILE A 687 -13.02 -28.72 -13.12
N SER A 688 -13.05 -29.95 -12.62
CA SER A 688 -13.20 -30.30 -11.21
C SER A 688 -12.08 -31.23 -10.75
N ARG A 689 -11.75 -31.19 -9.45
CA ARG A 689 -10.67 -32.01 -8.88
C ARG A 689 -10.92 -33.49 -9.16
N TYR A 690 -9.86 -34.24 -9.42
CA TYR A 690 -9.77 -35.67 -9.69
C TYR A 690 -10.43 -36.15 -10.99
N TYR A 691 -11.66 -35.71 -11.27
CA TYR A 691 -12.43 -36.15 -12.42
C TYR A 691 -13.31 -35.03 -12.98
N THR A 692 -13.40 -34.95 -14.31
CA THR A 692 -14.27 -34.04 -15.05
C THR A 692 -14.97 -34.84 -16.15
N SER A 693 -16.30 -34.83 -16.12
CA SER A 693 -17.14 -35.55 -17.07
C SER A 693 -17.36 -34.76 -18.37
N GLU A 694 -17.94 -35.41 -19.37
CA GLU A 694 -18.35 -34.82 -20.65
C GLU A 694 -19.34 -33.65 -20.51
N LYS A 695 -20.01 -33.51 -19.35
CA LYS A 695 -20.86 -32.34 -19.03
C LYS A 695 -20.07 -31.02 -19.02
N ALA A 696 -18.75 -31.07 -18.98
CA ALA A 696 -17.87 -29.90 -19.07
C ALA A 696 -17.60 -29.44 -20.51
N LEU A 697 -18.04 -30.17 -21.53
CA LEU A 697 -17.83 -29.80 -22.94
C LEU A 697 -18.78 -28.68 -23.35
N ILE A 698 -18.25 -27.71 -24.10
CA ILE A 698 -19.02 -26.63 -24.71
C ILE A 698 -18.73 -26.57 -26.20
N ASN A 699 -19.73 -26.17 -26.99
CA ASN A 699 -19.53 -25.91 -28.41
C ASN A 699 -18.60 -24.71 -28.60
N ASN A 700 -17.79 -24.76 -29.65
CA ASN A 700 -16.84 -23.71 -29.96
C ASN A 700 -16.84 -23.36 -31.45
N GLU A 701 -16.81 -22.07 -31.73
CA GLU A 701 -16.74 -21.52 -33.10
C GLU A 701 -15.43 -20.74 -33.34
N ARG A 702 -14.57 -20.64 -32.32
CA ARG A 702 -13.31 -19.88 -32.42
C ARG A 702 -12.22 -20.73 -33.06
N LEU A 703 -11.38 -20.05 -33.85
CA LEU A 703 -10.20 -20.62 -34.50
C LEU A 703 -9.03 -20.64 -33.51
N PHE A 704 -8.26 -21.73 -33.49
CA PHE A 704 -7.13 -21.93 -32.60
C PHE A 704 -5.92 -22.54 -33.32
N ARG A 705 -4.75 -22.41 -32.69
CA ARG A 705 -3.57 -23.23 -33.00
C ARG A 705 -3.76 -24.65 -32.47
N LYS A 706 -3.43 -25.66 -33.28
CA LYS A 706 -3.51 -27.07 -32.88
C LYS A 706 -2.41 -27.46 -31.90
N ILE A 707 -2.75 -28.36 -30.98
CA ILE A 707 -1.81 -29.06 -30.10
C ILE A 707 -1.70 -30.52 -30.55
N ASP A 708 -0.60 -31.17 -30.20
CA ASP A 708 -0.38 -32.59 -30.50
C ASP A 708 -1.52 -33.45 -29.89
N SER A 709 -2.05 -34.39 -30.67
CA SER A 709 -3.18 -35.23 -30.26
C SER A 709 -2.85 -36.13 -29.07
N LYS A 710 -1.56 -36.38 -28.78
CA LYS A 710 -1.15 -37.14 -27.59
C LYS A 710 -1.62 -36.51 -26.27
N PHE A 711 -1.86 -35.20 -26.22
CA PHE A 711 -2.32 -34.50 -25.02
C PHE A 711 -3.83 -34.62 -24.78
N ILE A 712 -4.57 -35.20 -25.73
CA ILE A 712 -6.03 -35.38 -25.66
C ILE A 712 -6.45 -36.85 -25.83
N LYS A 713 -5.49 -37.79 -25.85
CA LYS A 713 -5.78 -39.22 -25.96
C LYS A 713 -6.33 -39.75 -24.65
N ALA A 714 -7.59 -40.19 -24.63
CA ALA A 714 -8.27 -40.60 -23.41
C ALA A 714 -7.79 -41.97 -22.89
N PRO A 715 -7.71 -42.17 -21.56
CA PRO A 715 -7.83 -41.14 -20.53
C PRO A 715 -6.56 -40.26 -20.47
N PHE A 716 -6.72 -38.96 -20.21
CA PHE A 716 -5.59 -38.03 -20.05
C PHE A 716 -5.72 -37.14 -18.82
N LEU A 717 -4.60 -36.53 -18.42
CA LEU A 717 -4.50 -35.67 -17.26
C LEU A 717 -4.45 -34.20 -17.67
N ILE A 718 -5.30 -33.38 -17.05
CA ILE A 718 -5.24 -31.93 -17.15
C ILE A 718 -5.00 -31.28 -15.78
N ILE A 719 -4.32 -30.14 -15.79
CA ILE A 719 -4.07 -29.30 -14.62
C ILE A 719 -4.49 -27.87 -14.96
N LYS A 720 -5.34 -27.28 -14.13
CA LYS A 720 -5.83 -25.92 -14.34
C LYS A 720 -4.77 -24.88 -14.00
N GLU A 721 -4.63 -23.82 -14.82
CA GLU A 721 -3.70 -22.71 -14.56
C GLU A 721 -4.11 -21.91 -13.31
N GLY A 722 -5.41 -21.67 -13.15
CA GLY A 722 -6.00 -20.94 -12.02
C GLY A 722 -6.64 -21.87 -10.99
N GLN A 723 -6.81 -21.37 -9.76
CA GLN A 723 -7.51 -22.10 -8.70
C GLN A 723 -9.03 -22.17 -8.93
N LYS A 724 -9.67 -23.18 -8.34
CA LYS A 724 -11.14 -23.29 -8.18
C LYS A 724 -11.43 -23.44 -6.70
N ASN A 725 -12.28 -22.59 -6.13
CA ASN A 725 -12.55 -22.55 -4.69
C ASN A 725 -11.26 -22.50 -3.84
N LYS A 726 -10.28 -21.67 -4.25
CA LYS A 726 -8.96 -21.52 -3.61
C LYS A 726 -8.06 -22.77 -3.62
N GLN A 727 -8.47 -23.82 -4.33
CA GLN A 727 -7.69 -25.05 -4.46
C GLN A 727 -7.14 -25.22 -5.88
N TYR A 728 -5.97 -25.84 -5.99
CA TYR A 728 -5.49 -26.34 -7.28
C TYR A 728 -6.34 -27.52 -7.75
N CYS A 729 -6.40 -27.67 -9.07
CA CYS A 729 -7.33 -28.56 -9.73
C CYS A 729 -6.61 -29.33 -10.83
N SER A 730 -6.37 -30.60 -10.55
CA SER A 730 -5.98 -31.60 -11.54
C SER A 730 -7.11 -32.61 -11.73
N SER A 731 -7.32 -33.04 -12.97
CA SER A 731 -8.44 -33.89 -13.35
C SER A 731 -8.03 -34.90 -14.40
N ILE A 732 -8.57 -36.11 -14.28
CA ILE A 732 -8.59 -37.11 -15.35
C ILE A 732 -9.82 -36.85 -16.24
N ILE A 733 -9.62 -37.02 -17.55
CA ILE A 733 -10.63 -36.84 -18.60
C ILE A 733 -10.73 -38.12 -19.42
N ASP A 734 -11.95 -38.61 -19.63
CA ASP A 734 -12.23 -39.88 -20.34
C ASP A 734 -12.73 -39.67 -21.79
N VAL A 735 -12.78 -38.42 -22.27
CA VAL A 735 -13.26 -38.06 -23.62
C VAL A 735 -12.18 -37.32 -24.40
N GLU A 736 -11.97 -37.68 -25.66
CA GLU A 736 -10.91 -37.13 -26.51
C GLU A 736 -11.25 -35.73 -27.06
N GLU A 737 -11.13 -34.71 -26.22
CA GLU A 737 -11.52 -33.33 -26.55
C GLU A 737 -10.44 -32.30 -26.19
N TYR A 738 -10.40 -31.19 -26.94
CA TYR A 738 -9.41 -30.13 -26.73
C TYR A 738 -9.71 -29.28 -25.49
N PHE A 739 -8.66 -28.75 -24.85
CA PHE A 739 -8.76 -27.83 -23.72
C PHE A 739 -8.05 -26.51 -24.00
N LEU A 740 -8.55 -25.42 -23.41
CA LEU A 740 -8.02 -24.07 -23.58
C LEU A 740 -6.70 -23.84 -22.83
N ASN A 741 -5.96 -22.81 -23.22
CA ASN A 741 -4.67 -22.42 -22.62
C ASN A 741 -4.70 -22.06 -21.12
N SER A 742 -5.88 -21.95 -20.52
CA SER A 742 -6.08 -21.87 -19.06
C SER A 742 -5.97 -23.21 -18.33
N ALA A 743 -5.54 -24.26 -19.03
CA ALA A 743 -5.14 -25.55 -18.48
C ALA A 743 -3.90 -26.11 -19.22
N PHE A 744 -3.25 -27.07 -18.57
CA PHE A 744 -2.06 -27.78 -19.02
C PHE A 744 -2.37 -29.27 -19.16
N GLY A 745 -1.95 -29.89 -20.25
CA GLY A 745 -2.08 -31.33 -20.46
C GLY A 745 -0.78 -32.04 -20.15
N PHE A 746 -0.87 -33.19 -19.50
CA PHE A 746 0.25 -34.10 -19.25
C PHE A 746 -0.04 -35.44 -19.95
N ALA A 747 0.77 -35.75 -20.95
CA ALA A 747 0.69 -37.00 -21.69
C ALA A 747 1.60 -38.05 -21.03
N ASN A 748 1.09 -39.28 -20.95
CA ASN A 748 1.82 -40.45 -20.46
C ASN A 748 1.43 -41.65 -21.33
N SER A 749 2.37 -42.17 -22.11
CA SER A 749 2.15 -43.35 -22.97
C SER A 749 2.42 -44.68 -22.27
N GLY A 750 2.92 -44.65 -21.04
CA GLY A 750 3.23 -45.82 -20.21
C GLY A 750 2.11 -46.17 -19.23
N ASP A 751 2.49 -46.55 -18.00
CA ASP A 751 1.54 -46.92 -16.95
C ASP A 751 0.69 -45.73 -16.48
N PHE A 752 -0.60 -45.73 -16.83
CA PHE A 752 -1.53 -44.65 -16.49
C PHE A 752 -1.79 -44.51 -14.98
N ARG A 753 -1.46 -45.53 -14.16
CA ARG A 753 -1.51 -45.40 -12.68
C ARG A 753 -0.60 -44.28 -12.19
N LYS A 754 0.51 -44.01 -12.89
CA LYS A 754 1.39 -42.86 -12.58
C LYS A 754 0.71 -41.51 -12.87
N SER A 755 -0.16 -41.44 -13.88
CA SER A 755 -0.99 -40.25 -14.14
C SER A 755 -2.02 -40.02 -13.03
N LYS A 756 -2.58 -41.10 -12.47
CA LYS A 756 -3.46 -41.03 -11.28
C LYS A 756 -2.70 -40.51 -10.06
N VAL A 757 -1.48 -40.97 -9.82
CA VAL A 757 -0.63 -40.45 -8.74
C VAL A 757 -0.30 -38.98 -8.95
N LEU A 758 0.04 -38.55 -10.17
CA LEU A 758 0.27 -37.14 -10.46
C LEU A 758 -1.01 -36.31 -10.24
N CYS A 759 -2.19 -36.82 -10.63
CA CYS A 759 -3.48 -36.19 -10.33
C CYS A 759 -3.68 -36.01 -8.82
N ALA A 760 -3.43 -37.05 -8.04
CA ALA A 760 -3.51 -37.03 -6.58
C ALA A 760 -2.55 -35.99 -5.99
N TYR A 761 -1.30 -36.01 -6.45
CA TYR A 761 -0.24 -35.11 -5.98
C TYR A 761 -0.58 -33.65 -6.22
N ILE A 762 -1.05 -33.29 -7.42
CA ILE A 762 -1.37 -31.89 -7.73
C ILE A 762 -2.57 -31.38 -6.92
N ASN A 763 -3.50 -32.27 -6.55
CA ASN A 763 -4.63 -31.94 -5.69
C ASN A 763 -4.27 -31.94 -4.19
N SER A 764 -3.12 -32.48 -3.79
CA SER A 764 -2.72 -32.62 -2.38
C SER A 764 -2.50 -31.29 -1.65
N VAL A 765 -2.56 -31.36 -0.31
CA VAL A 765 -2.20 -30.26 0.58
C VAL A 765 -0.75 -29.83 0.39
N PHE A 766 0.16 -30.79 0.14
CA PHE A 766 1.57 -30.49 -0.14
C PHE A 766 1.73 -29.55 -1.33
N THR A 767 1.11 -29.89 -2.47
CA THR A 767 1.22 -29.07 -3.69
C THR A 767 0.61 -27.69 -3.47
N TYR A 768 -0.49 -27.61 -2.71
CA TYR A 768 -1.07 -26.33 -2.33
C TYR A 768 -0.08 -25.46 -1.54
N TYR A 769 0.53 -26.02 -0.50
CA TYR A 769 1.58 -25.38 0.29
C TYR A 769 2.75 -24.93 -0.60
N PHE A 770 3.37 -25.86 -1.32
CA PHE A 770 4.60 -25.63 -2.08
C PHE A 770 4.41 -24.53 -3.12
N LEU A 771 3.38 -24.64 -3.98
CA LEU A 771 3.18 -23.66 -5.06
C LEU A 771 2.75 -22.28 -4.53
N SER A 772 2.08 -22.20 -3.39
CA SER A 772 1.68 -20.92 -2.78
C SER A 772 2.88 -20.10 -2.30
N ILE A 773 3.93 -20.76 -1.79
CA ILE A 773 5.15 -20.10 -1.28
C ILE A 773 6.35 -20.16 -2.23
N TYR A 774 6.20 -20.81 -3.40
CA TYR A 774 7.30 -20.98 -4.37
C TYR A 774 7.04 -20.33 -5.74
N SER A 775 5.78 -20.23 -6.18
CA SER A 775 5.43 -19.67 -7.51
C SER A 775 5.54 -18.14 -7.53
N SER A 776 5.87 -17.56 -8.70
CA SER A 776 6.12 -16.11 -8.81
C SER A 776 4.85 -15.28 -8.85
N SER A 777 3.74 -15.85 -9.34
CA SER A 777 2.50 -15.11 -9.58
C SER A 777 1.52 -15.20 -8.41
N TRP A 778 1.39 -16.37 -7.78
CA TRP A 778 0.45 -16.58 -6.69
C TRP A 778 0.80 -15.69 -5.51
N GLY A 779 -0.19 -15.06 -4.89
CA GLY A 779 0.08 -14.16 -3.77
C GLY A 779 0.83 -12.88 -4.15
N ILE A 780 1.13 -12.61 -5.44
CA ILE A 780 1.78 -11.36 -5.91
C ILE A 780 0.95 -10.63 -6.97
N GLU A 781 0.57 -11.25 -8.08
CA GLU A 781 -0.26 -10.60 -9.12
C GLU A 781 -1.64 -11.24 -9.23
N ARG A 782 -1.67 -12.56 -9.44
CA ARG A 782 -2.89 -13.35 -9.69
C ARG A 782 -2.73 -14.73 -9.09
N GLU A 783 -3.81 -15.32 -8.60
CA GLU A 783 -3.83 -16.67 -8.01
C GLU A 783 -3.86 -17.75 -9.11
N ARG A 784 -2.78 -17.77 -9.90
CA ARG A 784 -2.52 -18.69 -10.99
C ARG A 784 -1.07 -19.15 -10.93
N ILE A 785 -0.80 -20.31 -11.52
CA ILE A 785 0.55 -20.88 -11.62
C ILE A 785 0.89 -21.02 -13.10
N LYS A 786 2.08 -20.59 -13.50
CA LYS A 786 2.55 -20.81 -14.87
C LYS A 786 3.12 -22.21 -15.03
N LEU A 787 2.99 -22.79 -16.23
CA LEU A 787 3.46 -24.16 -16.51
C LEU A 787 4.94 -24.35 -16.15
N ASN A 788 5.79 -23.37 -16.45
CA ASN A 788 7.22 -23.39 -16.12
C ASN A 788 7.52 -23.32 -14.61
N GLU A 789 6.53 -23.02 -13.78
CA GLU A 789 6.62 -23.04 -12.32
C GLU A 789 6.03 -24.31 -11.73
N LEU A 790 4.91 -24.77 -12.30
CA LEU A 790 4.26 -26.03 -11.91
C LEU A 790 5.23 -27.20 -12.01
N VAL A 791 6.01 -27.26 -13.10
CA VAL A 791 6.97 -28.34 -13.35
C VAL A 791 8.24 -28.24 -12.47
N LEU A 792 8.33 -27.25 -11.59
CA LEU A 792 9.39 -27.18 -10.58
C LEU A 792 9.07 -27.99 -9.32
N LEU A 793 7.85 -28.52 -9.19
CA LEU A 793 7.51 -29.44 -8.11
C LEU A 793 8.48 -30.63 -8.06
N PRO A 794 8.78 -31.17 -6.86
CA PRO A 794 9.46 -32.45 -6.70
C PRO A 794 8.75 -33.56 -7.51
N ALA A 795 9.51 -34.31 -8.31
CA ALA A 795 8.99 -35.41 -9.12
C ALA A 795 8.77 -36.66 -8.27
N ILE A 796 7.74 -36.65 -7.43
CA ILE A 796 7.42 -37.77 -6.55
C ILE A 796 6.97 -39.05 -7.27
N ILE A 797 6.76 -38.96 -8.59
CA ILE A 797 6.40 -40.08 -9.46
C ILE A 797 7.61 -40.88 -9.92
N ASN A 798 8.82 -40.40 -9.64
CA ASN A 798 10.06 -41.10 -9.91
C ASN A 798 10.29 -42.20 -8.85
N ASP A 799 10.61 -43.42 -9.27
CA ASP A 799 10.96 -44.55 -8.40
C ASP A 799 9.94 -44.91 -7.28
N LEU A 800 8.64 -44.69 -7.53
CA LEU A 800 7.58 -45.14 -6.62
C LEU A 800 7.54 -46.66 -6.48
N SER A 801 7.42 -47.14 -5.23
CA SER A 801 7.16 -48.56 -4.98
C SER A 801 5.80 -48.98 -5.54
N GLU A 802 5.71 -50.21 -6.07
CA GLU A 802 4.48 -50.74 -6.66
C GLU A 802 3.30 -50.72 -5.68
N ASN A 803 3.56 -50.96 -4.39
CA ASN A 803 2.53 -50.92 -3.35
C ASN A 803 1.90 -49.53 -3.22
N ILE A 804 2.71 -48.47 -3.14
CA ILE A 804 2.23 -47.10 -3.03
C ILE A 804 1.48 -46.69 -4.32
N LEU A 805 2.02 -47.06 -5.48
CA LEU A 805 1.40 -46.79 -6.78
C LEU A 805 -0.01 -47.39 -6.86
N VAL A 806 -0.16 -48.67 -6.52
CA VAL A 806 -1.46 -49.35 -6.51
C VAL A 806 -2.40 -48.73 -5.48
N LYS A 807 -1.91 -48.41 -4.28
CA LYS A 807 -2.72 -47.84 -3.22
C LYS A 807 -3.32 -46.49 -3.61
N ILE A 808 -2.51 -45.53 -4.06
CA ILE A 808 -3.01 -44.21 -4.49
C ILE A 808 -3.91 -44.35 -5.72
N ALA A 809 -3.55 -45.19 -6.70
CA ALA A 809 -4.38 -45.40 -7.88
C ALA A 809 -5.77 -45.94 -7.51
N SER A 810 -5.85 -46.87 -6.56
CA SER A 810 -7.12 -47.42 -6.05
C SER A 810 -7.98 -46.35 -5.39
N ILE A 811 -7.38 -45.49 -4.55
CA ILE A 811 -8.11 -44.37 -3.92
C ILE A 811 -8.64 -43.41 -4.99
N ILE A 812 -7.86 -43.14 -6.04
CA ILE A 812 -8.31 -42.28 -7.15
C ILE A 812 -9.45 -42.92 -7.93
N ASP A 813 -9.43 -44.23 -8.15
CA ASP A 813 -10.53 -44.96 -8.79
C ASP A 813 -11.82 -44.88 -7.95
N GLU A 814 -11.71 -44.96 -6.63
CA GLU A 814 -12.82 -44.77 -5.70
C GLU A 814 -13.38 -43.34 -5.79
N ILE A 815 -12.51 -42.31 -5.76
CA ILE A 815 -12.92 -40.91 -5.94
C ILE A 815 -13.63 -40.69 -7.28
N ILE A 816 -13.11 -41.28 -8.37
CA ILE A 816 -13.73 -41.19 -9.70
C ILE A 816 -15.10 -41.87 -9.69
N SER A 817 -15.23 -43.04 -9.05
CA SER A 817 -16.50 -43.77 -8.91
C SER A 817 -17.54 -42.92 -8.19
N ILE A 818 -17.19 -42.32 -7.05
CA ILE A 818 -18.05 -41.41 -6.29
C ILE A 818 -18.47 -40.22 -7.16
N LYS A 819 -17.54 -39.61 -7.90
CA LYS A 819 -17.83 -38.45 -8.77
C LYS A 819 -18.69 -38.79 -9.99
N LYS A 820 -18.66 -40.03 -10.46
CA LYS A 820 -19.53 -40.54 -11.53
C LYS A 820 -20.93 -40.90 -11.03
N SER A 821 -21.11 -41.09 -9.73
CA SER A 821 -22.43 -41.37 -9.16
C SER A 821 -23.37 -40.15 -9.25
N ASP A 822 -24.67 -40.41 -9.40
CA ASP A 822 -25.73 -39.38 -9.38
C ASP A 822 -26.11 -38.94 -7.95
N GLU A 823 -25.30 -39.30 -6.94
CA GLU A 823 -25.56 -38.92 -5.55
C GLU A 823 -25.36 -37.41 -5.33
N VAL A 824 -26.26 -36.82 -4.53
CA VAL A 824 -26.24 -35.39 -4.19
C VAL A 824 -25.05 -35.02 -3.28
N SER A 825 -24.51 -35.98 -2.52
CA SER A 825 -23.40 -35.79 -1.59
C SER A 825 -22.17 -36.61 -2.02
N GLN A 826 -21.16 -35.94 -2.56
CA GLN A 826 -19.89 -36.53 -3.00
C GLN A 826 -18.74 -36.17 -2.02
N ASP A 827 -18.89 -36.47 -0.73
CA ASP A 827 -17.83 -36.19 0.24
C ASP A 827 -16.66 -37.17 0.10
N ILE A 828 -15.53 -36.65 -0.37
CA ILE A 828 -14.27 -37.39 -0.57
C ILE A 828 -13.18 -37.02 0.44
N SER A 829 -13.51 -36.22 1.47
CA SER A 829 -12.52 -35.62 2.37
C SER A 829 -11.66 -36.64 3.12
N HIS A 830 -12.21 -37.82 3.43
CA HIS A 830 -11.46 -38.88 4.09
C HIS A 830 -10.41 -39.53 3.17
N LEU A 831 -10.74 -39.72 1.88
CA LEU A 831 -9.83 -40.23 0.85
C LEU A 831 -8.72 -39.20 0.54
N GLU A 832 -9.07 -37.90 0.49
CA GLU A 832 -8.07 -36.84 0.33
C GLU A 832 -7.06 -36.84 1.50
N LYS A 833 -7.54 -36.99 2.74
CA LYS A 833 -6.67 -37.11 3.92
C LYS A 833 -5.76 -38.33 3.87
N GLU A 834 -6.25 -39.48 3.39
CA GLU A 834 -5.43 -40.67 3.24
C GLU A 834 -4.33 -40.45 2.18
N ILE A 835 -4.66 -39.83 1.05
CA ILE A 835 -3.69 -39.44 0.01
C ILE A 835 -2.61 -38.53 0.61
N ASP A 836 -2.99 -37.49 1.34
CA ASP A 836 -2.05 -36.54 1.94
C ASP A 836 -1.12 -37.23 2.95
N GLN A 837 -1.62 -38.18 3.75
CA GLN A 837 -0.80 -38.96 4.68
C GLN A 837 0.23 -39.85 3.98
N ILE A 838 -0.16 -40.52 2.88
CA ILE A 838 0.77 -41.32 2.07
C ILE A 838 1.84 -40.42 1.45
N ILE A 839 1.45 -39.26 0.90
CA ILE A 839 2.37 -38.29 0.31
C ILE A 839 3.37 -37.79 1.35
N PHE A 840 2.91 -37.39 2.54
CA PHE A 840 3.78 -36.88 3.59
C PHE A 840 4.71 -37.94 4.18
N ASN A 841 4.17 -39.09 4.56
CA ASN A 841 4.91 -40.07 5.35
C ASN A 841 5.71 -41.06 4.49
N ASP A 842 5.11 -41.58 3.43
CA ASP A 842 5.68 -42.71 2.69
C ASP A 842 6.52 -42.26 1.49
N ILE A 843 6.13 -41.15 0.86
CA ILE A 843 6.76 -40.62 -0.36
C ILE A 843 7.78 -39.53 -0.03
N LEU A 844 7.34 -38.41 0.53
CA LEU A 844 8.20 -37.27 0.86
C LEU A 844 9.03 -37.51 2.14
N LYS A 845 8.59 -38.46 2.98
CA LYS A 845 9.23 -38.83 4.26
C LYS A 845 9.46 -37.62 5.16
N LEU A 846 8.43 -36.79 5.27
CA LEU A 846 8.44 -35.59 6.11
C LEU A 846 8.43 -35.98 7.58
N THR A 847 9.32 -35.37 8.35
CA THR A 847 9.32 -35.44 9.81
C THR A 847 8.06 -34.79 10.38
N LYS A 848 7.75 -35.08 11.65
CA LYS A 848 6.62 -34.44 12.34
C LYS A 848 6.75 -32.90 12.36
N ASP A 849 7.97 -32.40 12.50
CA ASP A 849 8.25 -30.96 12.53
C ASP A 849 8.03 -30.31 11.18
N GLU A 850 8.47 -30.95 10.09
CA GLU A 850 8.21 -30.48 8.73
C GLU A 850 6.71 -30.45 8.42
N GLN A 851 5.95 -31.44 8.90
CA GLN A 851 4.49 -31.44 8.77
C GLN A 851 3.83 -30.32 9.58
N ILE A 852 4.34 -30.01 10.79
CA ILE A 852 3.89 -28.88 11.60
C ILE A 852 4.16 -27.56 10.87
N VAL A 853 5.35 -27.37 10.30
CA VAL A 853 5.72 -26.17 9.53
C VAL A 853 4.75 -25.95 8.37
N ILE A 854 4.49 -26.97 7.56
CA ILE A 854 3.51 -26.91 6.47
C ILE A 854 2.14 -26.51 7.01
N GLN A 855 1.70 -27.16 8.08
CA GLN A 855 0.36 -26.98 8.62
C GLN A 855 0.15 -25.60 9.24
N ASP A 856 1.13 -25.06 9.96
CA ASP A 856 1.11 -23.71 10.54
C ASP A 856 1.17 -22.64 9.45
N THR A 857 2.01 -22.81 8.41
CA THR A 857 2.03 -21.92 7.24
C THR A 857 0.66 -21.86 6.55
N LEU A 858 0.00 -23.01 6.36
CA LEU A 858 -1.36 -23.06 5.80
C LEU A 858 -2.39 -22.40 6.72
N ASN A 859 -2.34 -22.70 8.01
CA ASN A 859 -3.34 -22.30 9.00
C ASN A 859 -3.29 -20.84 9.40
N TYR A 860 -2.10 -20.22 9.35
CA TYR A 860 -1.89 -18.88 9.88
C TYR A 860 -1.39 -17.91 8.81
N SER A 861 -0.42 -18.28 7.97
CA SER A 861 0.10 -17.38 6.93
C SER A 861 -0.80 -17.30 5.70
N LEU A 862 -1.10 -18.45 5.09
CA LEU A 862 -1.91 -18.50 3.87
C LEU A 862 -3.40 -18.27 4.16
N ASP A 863 -3.92 -18.79 5.29
CA ASP A 863 -5.28 -18.46 5.74
C ASP A 863 -5.46 -16.95 5.96
N LEU A 864 -4.45 -16.25 6.50
CA LEU A 864 -4.48 -14.80 6.67
C LEU A 864 -4.53 -14.07 5.32
N PHE A 865 -3.74 -14.50 4.34
CA PHE A 865 -3.80 -13.94 2.98
C PHE A 865 -5.20 -14.11 2.36
N GLU A 866 -5.80 -15.28 2.52
CA GLU A 866 -7.03 -15.65 1.84
C GLU A 866 -8.32 -15.19 2.52
N LYS A 867 -8.31 -15.09 3.86
CA LYS A 867 -9.48 -14.74 4.69
C LYS A 867 -9.35 -13.39 5.38
N GLN A 868 -8.16 -12.79 5.38
CA GLN A 868 -7.91 -11.43 5.88
C GLN A 868 -8.39 -11.28 7.33
N GLU A 869 -9.23 -10.30 7.65
CA GLU A 869 -9.79 -10.07 8.99
C GLU A 869 -10.64 -11.25 9.52
N LYS A 870 -11.09 -12.15 8.64
CA LYS A 870 -11.86 -13.36 9.01
C LYS A 870 -10.97 -14.57 9.27
N SER A 871 -9.66 -14.41 9.16
CA SER A 871 -8.71 -15.50 9.40
C SER A 871 -8.68 -15.90 10.87
N LYS A 872 -8.48 -17.20 11.13
CA LYS A 872 -8.21 -17.64 12.51
C LYS A 872 -6.88 -17.11 13.05
N ALA A 873 -5.97 -16.68 12.18
CA ALA A 873 -4.66 -16.13 12.50
C ALA A 873 -4.74 -14.87 13.37
N VAL A 874 -5.81 -14.09 13.22
CA VAL A 874 -6.02 -12.80 13.92
C VAL A 874 -6.86 -12.94 15.18
N LEU A 875 -7.43 -14.11 15.43
CA LEU A 875 -8.23 -14.35 16.63
C LEU A 875 -7.35 -14.38 17.88
N PRO A 876 -7.91 -14.04 19.07
CA PRO A 876 -7.22 -14.19 20.33
C PRO A 876 -6.71 -15.62 20.57
N VAL A 877 -5.63 -15.71 21.33
CA VAL A 877 -5.02 -16.97 21.76
C VAL A 877 -6.05 -17.80 22.54
N ASN A 878 -6.08 -19.12 22.30
CA ASN A 878 -7.01 -20.05 22.97
C ASN A 878 -6.36 -21.38 23.42
N GLU A 879 -5.24 -21.79 22.82
CA GLU A 879 -4.53 -23.05 23.10
C GLU A 879 -3.03 -22.75 23.32
N ILE A 880 -2.74 -21.89 24.29
CA ILE A 880 -1.37 -21.41 24.54
C ILE A 880 -0.43 -22.55 24.96
N GLU A 881 -0.98 -23.61 25.56
CA GLU A 881 -0.25 -24.77 26.04
C GLU A 881 0.49 -25.49 24.90
N ILE A 882 -0.06 -25.45 23.67
CA ILE A 882 0.59 -26.05 22.50
C ILE A 882 1.91 -25.34 22.22
N TYR A 883 1.88 -24.00 22.20
CA TYR A 883 3.07 -23.17 22.01
C TYR A 883 4.07 -23.35 23.15
N THR A 884 3.63 -23.29 24.41
CA THR A 884 4.55 -23.34 25.56
C THR A 884 5.18 -24.70 25.75
N ASN A 885 4.44 -25.79 25.49
CA ASN A 885 5.01 -27.13 25.49
C ASN A 885 6.07 -27.28 24.40
N ARG A 886 5.81 -26.77 23.19
CA ARG A 886 6.79 -26.79 22.10
C ARG A 886 8.03 -25.98 22.47
N LEU A 887 7.88 -24.75 22.95
CA LEU A 887 8.99 -23.89 23.34
C LEU A 887 9.84 -24.52 24.46
N SER A 888 9.18 -25.05 25.50
CA SER A 888 9.88 -25.71 26.62
C SER A 888 10.65 -26.94 26.15
N LYS A 889 10.07 -27.73 25.24
CA LYS A 889 10.74 -28.87 24.63
C LYS A 889 12.00 -28.44 23.87
N GLU A 890 11.89 -27.48 22.95
CA GLU A 890 13.04 -27.01 22.15
C GLU A 890 14.19 -26.49 23.03
N LEU A 891 13.86 -25.74 24.09
CA LEU A 891 14.87 -25.25 25.02
C LEU A 891 15.50 -26.38 25.82
N ASN A 892 14.72 -27.34 26.32
CA ASN A 892 15.23 -28.45 27.11
C ASN A 892 16.01 -29.47 26.28
N ASP A 893 15.64 -29.69 25.01
CA ASP A 893 16.40 -30.51 24.07
C ASP A 893 17.80 -29.92 23.83
N TRP A 894 17.92 -28.57 23.79
CA TRP A 894 19.23 -27.90 23.72
C TRP A 894 19.99 -27.93 25.06
N LEU A 895 19.28 -27.84 26.17
CA LEU A 895 19.84 -27.88 27.53
C LEU A 895 20.02 -29.31 28.07
N ASP A 896 20.01 -30.35 27.23
CA ASP A 896 19.97 -31.72 27.72
C ASP A 896 21.24 -32.11 28.51
N ASP A 897 22.39 -31.61 28.05
CA ASP A 897 23.71 -31.90 28.60
C ASP A 897 24.13 -31.00 29.79
N VAL A 898 23.24 -30.15 30.30
CA VAL A 898 23.53 -29.23 31.42
C VAL A 898 22.49 -29.35 32.53
N ASP A 899 22.89 -29.04 33.78
CA ASP A 899 22.01 -28.99 34.95
C ASP A 899 21.14 -27.71 34.96
N LEU A 900 20.43 -27.50 33.84
CA LEU A 900 19.53 -26.39 33.63
C LEU A 900 18.36 -26.86 32.77
N LYS A 901 17.14 -26.54 33.19
CA LYS A 901 15.87 -26.90 32.55
C LYS A 901 14.93 -25.70 32.58
N ALA A 902 14.21 -25.52 31.49
CA ALA A 902 13.20 -24.49 31.30
C ALA A 902 11.80 -25.04 31.62
N SER A 903 11.04 -24.26 32.40
CA SER A 903 9.64 -24.54 32.78
C SER A 903 8.76 -23.35 32.43
N ALA A 904 7.55 -23.58 31.92
CA ALA A 904 6.65 -22.51 31.50
C ALA A 904 5.57 -22.18 32.55
N THR A 905 5.22 -20.90 32.65
CA THR A 905 4.04 -20.38 33.35
C THR A 905 3.16 -19.62 32.36
N ILE A 906 1.86 -19.89 32.38
CA ILE A 906 0.83 -19.24 31.57
C ILE A 906 -0.07 -18.36 32.46
N PHE A 907 -0.80 -17.42 31.85
CA PHE A 907 -1.65 -16.47 32.55
C PHE A 907 -3.06 -16.46 31.94
N ASP A 908 -4.09 -16.34 32.79
CA ASP A 908 -5.47 -16.13 32.31
C ASP A 908 -5.65 -14.67 31.84
N ILE A 909 -5.61 -14.47 30.52
CA ILE A 909 -5.65 -13.16 29.88
C ILE A 909 -6.96 -12.97 29.13
N ASN A 910 -7.62 -11.85 29.38
CA ASN A 910 -8.86 -11.48 28.70
C ASN A 910 -8.67 -11.45 27.16
N ARG A 911 -9.65 -12.00 26.43
CA ARG A 911 -9.64 -12.04 24.95
C ARG A 911 -9.50 -10.66 24.28
N ASN A 912 -9.91 -9.60 24.96
CA ASN A 912 -9.82 -8.23 24.48
C ASN A 912 -8.48 -7.54 24.84
N CYS A 913 -7.56 -8.25 25.49
CA CYS A 913 -6.22 -7.74 25.76
C CYS A 913 -5.39 -7.71 24.45
N PRO A 914 -4.70 -6.61 24.13
CA PRO A 914 -3.92 -6.49 22.89
C PRO A 914 -2.68 -7.40 22.87
N LEU A 915 -2.14 -7.72 24.06
CA LEU A 915 -0.96 -8.53 24.25
C LEU A 915 -1.29 -9.81 25.03
N TYR A 916 -0.44 -10.81 24.85
CA TYR A 916 -0.40 -12.04 25.64
C TYR A 916 1.01 -12.21 26.21
N LEU A 917 1.11 -12.81 27.40
CA LEU A 917 2.35 -13.02 28.14
C LEU A 917 2.49 -14.49 28.53
N ILE A 918 3.70 -15.02 28.42
CA ILE A 918 4.13 -16.23 29.11
C ILE A 918 5.43 -15.97 29.86
N LYS A 919 5.73 -16.80 30.86
CA LYS A 919 7.00 -16.77 31.58
C LYS A 919 7.73 -18.11 31.46
N MET A 920 9.00 -18.07 31.10
CA MET A 920 9.92 -19.19 31.10
C MET A 920 10.87 -19.07 32.30
N SER A 921 10.83 -20.04 33.21
CA SER A 921 11.69 -20.10 34.39
C SER A 921 12.77 -21.17 34.21
N PHE A 922 14.03 -20.81 34.46
CA PHE A 922 15.17 -21.71 34.35
C PHE A 922 15.62 -22.18 35.74
N GLY A 923 15.79 -23.49 35.92
CA GLY A 923 16.25 -24.11 37.17
C GLY A 923 16.77 -25.53 36.93
N ASN A 924 17.10 -26.29 37.97
CA ASN A 924 17.77 -27.59 37.78
C ASN A 924 16.83 -28.72 37.29
N GLU A 925 15.51 -28.55 37.43
CA GLU A 925 14.52 -29.56 37.04
C GLU A 925 13.41 -28.94 36.19
N GLN A 926 12.90 -29.72 35.22
CA GLN A 926 11.72 -29.34 34.44
C GLN A 926 10.45 -29.55 35.27
N LYS A 927 9.68 -28.49 35.47
CA LYS A 927 8.37 -28.51 36.14
C LYS A 927 7.24 -28.56 35.11
N PRO A 928 6.06 -29.11 35.46
CA PRO A 928 4.87 -29.01 34.62
C PRO A 928 4.46 -27.54 34.42
N ILE A 929 3.71 -27.27 33.36
CA ILE A 929 3.17 -25.93 33.09
C ILE A 929 2.32 -25.49 34.30
N PHE A 930 2.62 -24.29 34.81
CA PHE A 930 1.86 -23.65 35.88
C PHE A 930 0.94 -22.57 35.33
N GLU A 931 -0.32 -22.54 35.77
CA GLU A 931 -1.27 -21.48 35.42
C GLU A 931 -1.35 -20.46 36.56
N SER A 932 -0.89 -19.24 36.29
CA SER A 932 -0.93 -18.13 37.23
C SER A 932 -2.34 -17.51 37.30
N LYS A 933 -2.76 -17.16 38.51
CA LYS A 933 -4.03 -16.46 38.79
C LYS A 933 -3.88 -14.94 38.89
N GLU A 934 -2.69 -14.42 38.61
CA GLU A 934 -2.42 -12.99 38.63
C GLU A 934 -3.18 -12.27 37.51
N ASN A 935 -3.87 -11.18 37.85
CA ASN A 935 -4.51 -10.32 36.86
C ASN A 935 -3.50 -9.28 36.36
N ILE A 936 -3.06 -9.44 35.12
CA ILE A 936 -2.06 -8.60 34.46
C ILE A 936 -2.64 -7.73 33.34
N TYR A 937 -3.98 -7.61 33.26
CA TYR A 937 -4.64 -6.94 32.15
C TYR A 937 -4.26 -5.46 32.04
N SER A 938 -4.23 -4.74 33.17
CA SER A 938 -3.84 -3.32 33.24
C SER A 938 -2.42 -3.08 32.77
N GLU A 939 -1.50 -3.96 33.18
CA GLU A 939 -0.07 -3.92 32.94
C GLU A 939 0.22 -4.16 31.47
N LEU A 940 -0.39 -5.19 30.87
CA LEU A 940 -0.24 -5.50 29.45
C LEU A 940 -0.81 -4.40 28.56
N LYS A 941 -1.95 -3.81 28.94
CA LYS A 941 -2.53 -2.67 28.22
C LYS A 941 -1.63 -1.44 28.29
N ARG A 942 -0.99 -1.18 29.43
CA ARG A 942 0.00 -0.11 29.58
C ARG A 942 1.28 -0.40 28.81
N LEU A 943 1.70 -1.67 28.75
CA LEU A 943 2.89 -2.07 28.02
C LEU A 943 2.72 -1.93 26.51
N ASP A 944 1.56 -2.32 25.96
CA ASP A 944 1.25 -2.20 24.53
C ASP A 944 1.56 -0.80 24.00
N GLN A 945 1.23 0.24 24.77
CA GLN A 945 1.50 1.65 24.44
C GLN A 945 2.99 1.94 24.15
N ASN A 946 3.91 1.20 24.74
CA ASN A 946 5.35 1.38 24.58
C ASN A 946 5.99 0.44 23.55
N LEU A 947 5.23 -0.55 23.04
CA LEU A 947 5.72 -1.51 22.04
C LEU A 947 5.54 -1.01 20.60
N TRP A 948 4.76 0.05 20.41
CA TRP A 948 4.61 0.72 19.12
C TRP A 948 5.75 1.73 18.92
N LYS A 949 6.44 1.61 17.79
CA LYS A 949 7.40 2.61 17.30
C LYS A 949 6.93 3.10 15.94
N GLU A 950 6.79 4.40 15.79
CA GLU A 950 6.47 4.99 14.50
C GLU A 950 7.72 5.13 13.62
N GLU A 951 7.69 4.51 12.44
CA GLU A 951 8.74 4.62 11.44
C GLU A 951 8.37 5.52 10.27
N ALA A 952 7.14 5.98 10.09
CA ALA A 952 6.79 7.14 9.25
C ALA A 952 5.33 7.50 9.56
N SER A 953 4.83 8.67 9.13
CA SER A 953 3.39 8.89 9.15
C SER A 953 2.74 7.73 8.42
N SER A 954 1.82 7.07 9.10
CA SER A 954 1.12 5.90 8.54
C SER A 954 1.98 4.62 8.41
N LEU A 955 3.11 4.47 9.11
CA LEU A 955 3.87 3.22 9.21
C LEU A 955 4.34 2.97 10.65
N TYR A 956 3.88 1.86 11.23
CA TYR A 956 4.11 1.50 12.63
C TYR A 956 4.83 0.18 12.72
N PHE A 957 5.85 0.14 13.55
CA PHE A 957 6.52 -1.09 13.94
C PHE A 957 6.03 -1.51 15.30
N ARG A 958 5.53 -2.74 15.39
CA ARG A 958 5.17 -3.34 16.67
C ARG A 958 6.26 -4.28 17.11
N LYS A 959 6.93 -3.92 18.20
CA LYS A 959 8.02 -4.70 18.79
C LYS A 959 7.47 -5.91 19.53
N LYS A 960 8.18 -7.03 19.40
CA LYS A 960 8.14 -8.12 20.38
C LYS A 960 9.04 -7.73 21.56
N MET A 961 8.68 -8.16 22.77
CA MET A 961 9.51 -7.94 23.96
C MET A 961 9.78 -9.26 24.68
N ASN A 962 11.06 -9.53 24.93
CA ASN A 962 11.50 -10.50 25.92
C ASN A 962 12.06 -9.69 27.11
N TYR A 963 11.53 -9.90 28.31
CA TYR A 963 12.02 -9.26 29.52
C TYR A 963 12.68 -10.29 30.43
N PHE A 964 13.92 -10.03 30.83
CA PHE A 964 14.75 -10.95 31.60
C PHE A 964 14.84 -10.46 33.04
N ASP A 965 14.50 -11.32 33.99
CA ASP A 965 14.53 -11.04 35.43
C ASP A 965 15.12 -12.24 36.19
N GLY A 966 16.42 -12.17 36.46
CA GLY A 966 17.17 -13.27 37.05
C GLY A 966 17.07 -14.54 36.21
N ASN A 967 16.42 -15.58 36.75
CA ASN A 967 16.23 -16.87 36.09
C ASN A 967 14.91 -16.95 35.30
N ASP A 968 14.15 -15.86 35.23
CA ASP A 968 12.87 -15.80 34.53
C ASP A 968 12.98 -14.97 33.24
N VAL A 969 12.32 -15.43 32.19
CA VAL A 969 12.19 -14.73 30.91
C VAL A 969 10.71 -14.60 30.55
N TYR A 970 10.24 -13.38 30.42
CA TYR A 970 8.86 -13.05 30.07
C TYR A 970 8.78 -12.79 28.57
N VAL A 971 8.06 -13.64 27.85
CA VAL A 971 7.85 -13.49 26.40
C VAL A 971 6.51 -12.82 26.16
N ILE A 972 6.55 -11.61 25.59
CA ILE A 972 5.37 -10.75 25.40
C ILE A 972 5.19 -10.47 23.91
N LYS A 973 4.03 -10.86 23.39
CA LYS A 973 3.68 -10.75 21.97
C LYS A 973 2.21 -10.36 21.82
N PRO A 974 1.78 -9.91 20.62
CA PRO A 974 0.38 -9.63 20.38
C PRO A 974 -0.53 -10.84 20.64
N ASN A 975 -1.73 -10.60 21.15
CA ASN A 975 -2.73 -11.63 21.43
C ASN A 975 -3.45 -12.08 20.14
N GLN A 976 -2.69 -12.68 19.22
CA GLN A 976 -3.21 -13.22 17.97
C GLN A 976 -2.56 -14.57 17.69
N ARG A 977 -3.35 -15.59 17.33
CA ARG A 977 -2.87 -16.98 17.18
C ARG A 977 -1.64 -17.14 16.28
N ARG A 978 -1.49 -16.30 15.24
CA ARG A 978 -0.33 -16.34 14.34
C ARG A 978 1.02 -16.15 15.02
N PHE A 979 1.07 -15.49 16.16
CA PHE A 979 2.30 -15.26 16.93
C PHE A 979 2.57 -16.35 17.98
N TRP A 980 1.67 -17.32 18.11
CA TRP A 980 1.70 -18.35 19.16
C TRP A 980 1.50 -19.75 18.55
N SER A 981 2.06 -19.97 17.35
CA SER A 981 2.05 -21.27 16.66
C SER A 981 3.25 -22.14 17.08
N GLN A 982 3.23 -23.44 16.73
CA GLN A 982 4.37 -24.31 17.05
C GLN A 982 5.62 -23.91 16.27
N THR A 983 5.47 -23.53 15.00
CA THR A 983 6.59 -23.00 14.20
C THR A 983 7.16 -21.73 14.84
N THR A 984 6.32 -20.83 15.34
CA THR A 984 6.81 -19.63 16.05
C THR A 984 7.50 -20.00 17.37
N ALA A 985 7.08 -21.05 18.07
CA ALA A 985 7.80 -21.53 19.25
C ALA A 985 9.23 -22.01 18.90
N MET A 986 9.40 -22.65 17.73
CA MET A 986 10.71 -23.07 17.21
C MET A 986 11.59 -21.88 16.80
N GLU A 987 11.01 -20.80 16.25
CA GLU A 987 11.75 -19.57 15.94
C GLU A 987 12.14 -18.80 17.22
N ASP A 988 11.21 -18.74 18.18
CA ASP A 988 11.41 -18.06 19.45
C ASP A 988 12.46 -18.77 20.31
N SER A 989 12.52 -20.12 20.30
CA SER A 989 13.56 -20.87 21.02
C SER A 989 14.96 -20.51 20.51
N LYS A 990 15.17 -20.54 19.18
CA LYS A 990 16.44 -20.14 18.56
C LYS A 990 16.83 -18.71 18.92
N SER A 991 15.88 -17.78 18.87
CA SER A 991 16.12 -16.37 19.19
C SER A 991 16.47 -16.18 20.67
N LEU A 992 15.72 -16.81 21.58
CA LEU A 992 15.97 -16.75 23.03
C LEU A 992 17.34 -17.34 23.39
N LEU A 993 17.75 -18.44 22.78
CA LEU A 993 19.07 -19.03 23.01
C LEU A 993 20.19 -18.05 22.63
N VAL A 994 20.07 -17.38 21.48
CA VAL A 994 21.04 -16.37 21.05
C VAL A 994 21.06 -15.16 21.99
N GLU A 995 19.88 -14.67 22.41
CA GLU A 995 19.78 -13.57 23.38
C GLU A 995 20.43 -13.94 24.71
N ILE A 996 20.16 -15.13 25.26
CA ILE A 996 20.75 -15.63 26.51
C ILE A 996 22.28 -15.75 26.41
N LEU A 997 22.80 -16.23 25.29
CA LEU A 997 24.24 -16.36 25.06
C LEU A 997 24.93 -14.99 25.03
N ASN A 998 24.30 -14.00 24.38
CA ASN A 998 24.85 -12.64 24.28
C ASN A 998 24.75 -11.85 25.60
N MET A 999 23.91 -12.24 26.55
CA MET A 999 23.84 -11.63 27.88
C MET A 999 24.99 -12.04 28.82
N LYS A 1000 25.80 -13.04 28.44
CA LYS A 1000 26.98 -13.47 29.21
C LYS A 1000 28.26 -12.71 28.86
N GLU A 1001 28.23 -11.84 27.84
CA GLU A 1001 29.26 -10.83 27.56
C GLU A 1001 28.88 -9.49 28.21
#